data_AF-A0A926XQI1-F1
#
_entry.id   AF-A0A926XQI1-F1
#
_cell.length_a   1.000
_cell.length_b   1.000
_cell.length_c   1.000
_cell.angle_alpha   90.00
_cell.angle_beta   90.00
_cell.angle_gamma   90.00
#
_symmetry.space_group_name_H-M   'P 1'
#
loop_
_entity.id
_entity.type
_entity.pdbx_description
1 polymer ?
#
loop_
_entity_poly.entity_id
_entity_poly.type
_entity_poly.pdbx_seq_one_letter_code
_entity_poly.pdbx_strand_id
1 'polypeptide(L)'
;MALTSYPKLAIAQNARLGVVRSQENAPQWAEISDRLQAAGVDYCVVNLSDLKAGANLSDLKILFLPNIDNLNEVQVAGLENWLASGGRAIATGPTGALSPPPAREKLRSLFGAYWGFSLSNAAPLEPLRVREQEWVRQAPPNVLRGGVVIPTGLNSQTAAVWRSDGTPPAVVVTDRTAFLGWRWGTQVVAAADFDVSWLQATLNRYGGVAGASGAPQEPCLASGGTARTAPPPRPVARATPPTPTPPAVGGRGTPISATQAQQMRQELTEAIARWESALLMAEVAVEGNVSMHAASEQFLRRVDKGTNPTGRAGTLNATLAEARSGLQAFDRALSDRDYTRARQQVEQVRNNLLKTYPSDRPIRYPEVRAIWFDRGTIVKARSKADLVPIFDRLQAAGINTLFFETVNASYPIYPSQIAPEQNPLTRGWDPLAAAIELAHERGMELHAWVWIFAAANQRHNTILGQPTDYPGPVLSRHPDWIATDRQGSRFERNQKAFFDPANPQVRQYLLSLLEEIATRYAVDGIQLDYIRYPFQDPSVNQTYGYGNAARSQFQQLAGVDPVTLAPNSPLWERWTQFRIQQVDSFVAEAAQRLRAKRPELLLSAAVFPIPRAERLVRLQQNWESWLERGDLDLLVPMTYALENDDFQRLATGLFENQPRSNALLLPGIRLLRLPVSTAADRLQQLRDLPANGYALFAAENLSLNVETLLRQTQGSRPNVPTDPLPQRQPFQAANLRYQTLHREWVFLLQNGQLNVEEVALKQWSLQADLLATALNKLAETPNVTNLQAAQRTLASFEQQFGTWTRQYAQESPERVSAWENRLDAIARLLRYGQNRGF
;
A
#
# COMPACT_ATOMS: atom_id res chain seq x y z
N MET A 1 -13.24 25.14 20.40
CA MET A 1 -14.62 25.45 19.98
C MET A 1 -14.57 26.59 18.97
N ALA A 2 -14.77 26.29 17.68
CA ALA A 2 -15.19 27.18 16.59
C ALA A 2 -15.28 26.29 15.34
N LEU A 3 -16.49 25.84 15.02
CA LEU A 3 -16.78 24.98 13.86
C LEU A 3 -16.68 25.83 12.59
N THR A 4 -15.82 25.46 11.66
CA THR A 4 -15.91 25.91 10.27
C THR A 4 -17.17 25.30 9.66
N SER A 5 -18.27 26.05 9.67
CA SER A 5 -19.42 25.78 8.82
C SER A 5 -18.99 25.91 7.36
N TYR A 6 -19.02 24.81 6.62
CA TYR A 6 -18.85 24.86 5.17
C TYR A 6 -19.99 25.70 4.57
N PRO A 7 -19.69 26.67 3.68
CA PRO A 7 -20.74 27.46 3.05
C PRO A 7 -21.61 26.53 2.20
N LYS A 8 -22.92 26.56 2.42
CA LYS A 8 -23.91 26.03 1.46
C LYS A 8 -23.77 26.83 0.17
N LEU A 9 -22.98 26.33 -0.79
CA LEU A 9 -23.03 26.80 -2.17
C LEU A 9 -24.34 26.31 -2.79
N ALA A 10 -25.36 27.15 -2.68
CA ALA A 10 -26.67 26.97 -3.28
C ALA A 10 -26.52 26.79 -4.80
N ILE A 11 -27.02 25.69 -5.35
CA ILE A 11 -27.37 25.65 -6.76
C ILE A 11 -28.48 26.70 -6.94
N ALA A 12 -28.38 27.51 -7.99
CA ALA A 12 -29.40 28.49 -8.33
C ALA A 12 -30.79 27.82 -8.31
N GLN A 13 -31.76 28.46 -7.67
CA GLN A 13 -33.16 28.11 -7.83
C GLN A 13 -33.43 27.98 -9.35
N ASN A 14 -33.99 26.85 -9.80
CA ASN A 14 -34.36 26.51 -11.19
C ASN A 14 -33.41 25.58 -12.00
N ALA A 15 -32.59 24.72 -11.38
CA ALA A 15 -31.78 23.75 -12.12
C ALA A 15 -32.56 22.49 -12.57
N ARG A 16 -32.60 22.20 -13.87
CA ARG A 16 -33.24 21.00 -14.46
C ARG A 16 -32.40 19.73 -14.22
N LEU A 17 -33.05 18.61 -13.89
CA LEU A 17 -32.38 17.32 -13.66
C LEU A 17 -32.15 16.56 -14.98
N GLY A 18 -30.91 16.24 -15.34
CA GLY A 18 -30.65 15.34 -16.46
C GLY A 18 -30.69 13.88 -15.99
N VAL A 19 -31.57 13.06 -16.55
CA VAL A 19 -31.67 11.62 -16.22
C VAL A 19 -31.09 10.79 -17.34
N VAL A 20 -30.06 10.02 -17.03
CA VAL A 20 -29.33 9.25 -18.03
C VAL A 20 -30.07 7.96 -18.36
N ARG A 21 -30.46 7.82 -19.62
CA ARG A 21 -31.08 6.61 -20.18
C ARG A 21 -30.02 5.76 -20.88
N SER A 22 -30.01 4.47 -20.56
CA SER A 22 -29.11 3.49 -21.15
C SER A 22 -29.88 2.23 -21.56
N GLN A 23 -29.20 1.28 -22.19
CA GLN A 23 -29.81 0.00 -22.56
C GLN A 23 -30.23 -0.79 -21.31
N GLU A 24 -29.47 -0.67 -20.22
CA GLU A 24 -29.65 -1.41 -18.97
C GLU A 24 -30.88 -0.96 -18.18
N ASN A 25 -31.19 0.34 -18.19
CA ASN A 25 -32.35 0.89 -17.48
C ASN A 25 -33.59 1.07 -18.38
N ALA A 26 -33.46 0.88 -19.69
CA ALA A 26 -34.58 0.95 -20.63
C ALA A 26 -35.78 0.03 -20.28
N PRO A 27 -35.59 -1.22 -19.81
CA PRO A 27 -36.71 -2.08 -19.42
C PRO A 27 -37.48 -1.56 -18.19
N GLN A 28 -36.84 -0.76 -17.35
CA GLN A 28 -37.40 -0.21 -16.11
C GLN A 28 -37.84 1.26 -16.28
N TRP A 29 -37.77 1.78 -17.51
CA TRP A 29 -37.89 3.21 -17.76
C TRP A 29 -39.27 3.78 -17.42
N ALA A 30 -40.33 2.99 -17.60
CA ALA A 30 -41.68 3.38 -17.20
C ALA A 30 -41.75 3.64 -15.68
N GLU A 31 -41.29 2.69 -14.86
CA GLU A 31 -41.27 2.83 -13.40
C GLU A 31 -40.34 3.96 -12.92
N ILE A 32 -39.18 4.14 -13.57
CA ILE A 32 -38.27 5.27 -13.32
C ILE A 32 -39.00 6.59 -13.61
N SER A 33 -39.69 6.69 -14.74
CA SER A 33 -40.40 7.91 -15.17
C SER A 33 -41.57 8.23 -14.24
N ASP A 34 -42.37 7.23 -13.85
CA ASP A 34 -43.50 7.40 -12.94
C ASP A 34 -43.03 7.93 -11.57
N ARG A 35 -41.90 7.43 -11.06
CA ARG A 35 -41.33 7.91 -9.80
C ARG A 35 -40.72 9.31 -9.92
N LEU A 36 -40.10 9.65 -11.05
CA LEU A 36 -39.61 11.02 -11.30
C LEU A 36 -40.77 12.02 -11.35
N GLN A 37 -41.88 11.65 -11.99
CA GLN A 37 -43.11 12.46 -12.02
C GLN A 37 -43.71 12.60 -10.62
N ALA A 38 -43.81 11.50 -9.87
CA ALA A 38 -44.30 11.51 -8.48
C ALA A 38 -43.40 12.33 -7.54
N ALA A 39 -42.10 12.43 -7.84
CA ALA A 39 -41.17 13.28 -7.10
C ALA A 39 -41.34 14.79 -7.40
N GLY A 40 -42.11 15.15 -8.42
CA GLY A 40 -42.36 16.55 -8.81
C GLY A 40 -41.12 17.26 -9.37
N VAL A 41 -40.19 16.51 -9.98
CA VAL A 41 -38.91 17.04 -10.48
C VAL A 41 -39.00 17.34 -11.97
N ASP A 42 -38.66 18.56 -12.38
CA ASP A 42 -38.42 18.86 -13.81
C ASP A 42 -37.14 18.16 -14.27
N TYR A 43 -37.28 17.23 -15.22
CA TYR A 43 -36.19 16.46 -15.76
C TYR A 43 -36.21 16.38 -17.29
N CYS A 44 -35.05 16.14 -17.88
CA CYS A 44 -34.94 15.76 -19.28
C CYS A 44 -34.10 14.50 -19.43
N VAL A 45 -34.23 13.83 -20.57
CA VAL A 45 -33.53 12.56 -20.83
C VAL A 45 -32.19 12.81 -21.51
N VAL A 46 -31.12 12.27 -20.95
CA VAL A 46 -29.79 12.25 -21.58
C VAL A 46 -29.53 10.82 -22.05
N ASN A 47 -29.36 10.56 -23.34
CA ASN A 47 -28.93 9.22 -23.75
C ASN A 47 -27.48 9.01 -23.32
N LEU A 48 -27.14 7.81 -22.83
CA LEU A 48 -25.79 7.49 -22.39
C LEU A 48 -24.74 7.68 -23.51
N SER A 49 -25.13 7.55 -24.78
CA SER A 49 -24.28 7.86 -25.94
C SER A 49 -23.86 9.33 -26.05
N ASP A 50 -24.66 10.23 -25.47
CA ASP A 50 -24.44 11.68 -25.55
C ASP A 50 -23.54 12.20 -24.42
N LEU A 51 -23.28 11.37 -23.42
CA LEU A 51 -22.30 11.63 -22.36
C LEU A 51 -20.89 11.44 -22.95
N LYS A 52 -20.30 12.50 -23.51
CA LYS A 52 -18.95 12.48 -24.10
C LYS A 52 -18.24 13.81 -23.88
N ALA A 53 -16.91 13.80 -23.99
CA ALA A 53 -16.11 15.02 -23.91
C ALA A 53 -16.55 16.03 -25.00
N GLY A 54 -16.88 17.26 -24.58
CA GLY A 54 -17.39 18.32 -25.48
C GLY A 54 -18.91 18.33 -25.70
N ALA A 55 -19.67 17.41 -25.09
CA ALA A 55 -21.12 17.53 -25.06
C ALA A 55 -21.53 18.79 -24.29
N ASN A 56 -22.51 19.55 -24.80
CA ASN A 56 -23.02 20.74 -24.13
C ASN A 56 -23.93 20.37 -22.95
N LEU A 57 -23.34 19.83 -21.88
CA LEU A 57 -24.01 19.51 -20.63
C LEU A 57 -24.00 20.70 -19.65
N SER A 58 -23.53 21.88 -20.09
CA SER A 58 -23.30 23.04 -19.24
C SER A 58 -24.58 23.61 -18.61
N ASP A 59 -25.71 23.39 -19.29
CA ASP A 59 -27.05 23.76 -18.85
C ASP A 59 -27.59 22.83 -17.75
N LEU A 60 -27.03 21.62 -17.59
CA LEU A 60 -27.41 20.66 -16.57
C LEU A 60 -26.50 20.80 -15.33
N LYS A 61 -27.10 21.09 -14.17
CA LYS A 61 -26.33 21.17 -12.90
C LYS A 61 -26.32 19.85 -12.13
N ILE A 62 -27.28 18.97 -12.37
CA ILE A 62 -27.39 17.67 -11.73
C ILE A 62 -27.63 16.59 -12.79
N LEU A 63 -26.89 15.49 -12.70
CA LEU A 63 -27.07 14.29 -13.51
C LEU A 63 -27.44 13.11 -12.61
N PHE A 64 -28.51 12.42 -12.97
CA PHE A 64 -28.97 11.20 -12.32
C PHE A 64 -28.69 9.99 -13.22
N LEU A 65 -27.94 9.02 -12.69
CA LEU A 65 -27.53 7.79 -13.36
C LEU A 65 -28.22 6.59 -12.68
N PRO A 66 -29.50 6.31 -13.00
CA PRO A 66 -30.21 5.19 -12.41
C PRO A 66 -29.75 3.86 -13.02
N ASN A 67 -29.10 3.02 -12.21
CA ASN A 67 -28.79 1.61 -12.51
C ASN A 67 -27.93 1.39 -13.78
N ILE A 68 -26.91 2.22 -14.01
CA ILE A 68 -26.09 2.15 -15.24
C ILE A 68 -24.85 1.29 -15.03
N ASP A 69 -24.99 0.00 -15.26
CA ASP A 69 -23.96 -0.98 -14.92
C ASP A 69 -22.64 -0.78 -15.68
N ASN A 70 -22.68 -0.25 -16.91
CA ASN A 70 -21.51 -0.08 -17.79
C ASN A 70 -21.39 1.34 -18.37
N LEU A 71 -20.24 1.97 -18.17
CA LEU A 71 -19.82 3.19 -18.87
C LEU A 71 -18.42 2.96 -19.48
N ASN A 72 -18.26 3.32 -20.74
CA ASN A 72 -16.95 3.27 -21.40
C ASN A 72 -16.10 4.50 -21.05
N GLU A 73 -14.81 4.48 -21.42
CA GLU A 73 -13.87 5.56 -21.08
C GLU A 73 -14.27 6.92 -21.65
N VAL A 74 -14.90 6.97 -22.83
CA VAL A 74 -15.39 8.22 -23.44
C VAL A 74 -16.49 8.84 -22.60
N GLN A 75 -17.40 8.00 -22.09
CA GLN A 75 -18.50 8.42 -21.22
C GLN A 75 -18.01 8.87 -19.85
N VAL A 76 -17.05 8.15 -19.29
CA VAL A 76 -16.43 8.54 -18.02
C VAL A 76 -15.67 9.86 -18.16
N ALA A 77 -14.95 10.09 -19.25
CA ALA A 77 -14.30 11.37 -19.53
C ALA A 77 -15.30 12.51 -19.70
N GLY A 78 -16.45 12.26 -20.36
CA GLY A 78 -17.56 13.22 -20.45
C GLY A 78 -18.10 13.60 -19.06
N LEU A 79 -18.36 12.59 -18.23
CA LEU A 79 -18.84 12.78 -16.86
C LEU A 79 -17.81 13.51 -15.97
N GLU A 80 -16.53 13.17 -16.10
CA GLU A 80 -15.44 13.84 -15.39
C GLU A 80 -15.40 15.33 -15.73
N ASN A 81 -15.37 15.67 -17.02
CA ASN A 81 -15.30 17.07 -17.46
C ASN A 81 -16.49 17.87 -16.95
N TRP A 82 -17.68 17.27 -16.97
CA TRP A 82 -18.89 17.91 -16.46
C TRP A 82 -18.85 18.09 -14.93
N LEU A 83 -18.44 17.06 -14.17
CA LEU A 83 -18.24 17.17 -12.71
C LEU A 83 -17.18 18.23 -12.36
N ALA A 84 -16.11 18.33 -13.16
CA ALA A 84 -15.06 19.33 -13.00
C ALA A 84 -15.60 20.76 -13.20
N SER A 85 -16.56 20.95 -14.11
CA SER A 85 -17.25 22.22 -14.37
C SER A 85 -18.28 22.65 -13.30
N GLY A 86 -18.40 21.87 -12.21
CA GLY A 86 -19.27 22.17 -11.08
C GLY A 86 -20.59 21.39 -11.06
N GLY A 87 -20.76 20.41 -11.96
CA GLY A 87 -21.89 19.48 -11.95
C GLY A 87 -21.93 18.59 -10.70
N ARG A 88 -23.11 18.05 -10.38
CA ARG A 88 -23.32 17.11 -9.26
C ARG A 88 -24.03 15.83 -9.67
N ALA A 89 -23.44 14.67 -9.38
CA ALA A 89 -24.01 13.38 -9.80
C ALA A 89 -24.83 12.70 -8.71
N ILE A 90 -25.84 11.93 -9.13
CA ILE A 90 -26.54 10.95 -8.33
C ILE A 90 -26.40 9.61 -9.04
N ALA A 91 -25.79 8.61 -8.42
CA ALA A 91 -25.62 7.27 -8.97
C ALA A 91 -26.38 6.26 -8.09
N THR A 92 -26.99 5.24 -8.69
CA THR A 92 -27.74 4.22 -7.93
C THR A 92 -27.49 2.83 -8.47
N GLY A 93 -27.81 1.80 -7.68
CA GLY A 93 -27.64 0.43 -8.11
C GLY A 93 -26.17 0.10 -8.44
N PRO A 94 -25.92 -0.90 -9.29
CA PRO A 94 -24.57 -1.31 -9.66
C PRO A 94 -23.88 -0.35 -10.63
N THR A 95 -24.14 0.96 -10.54
CA THR A 95 -23.63 1.94 -11.50
C THR A 95 -22.10 1.87 -11.60
N GLY A 96 -21.60 1.59 -12.81
CA GLY A 96 -20.17 1.43 -13.11
C GLY A 96 -19.56 0.07 -12.76
N ALA A 97 -20.32 -0.87 -12.17
CA ALA A 97 -19.79 -2.16 -11.70
C ALA A 97 -19.24 -3.05 -12.82
N LEU A 98 -19.86 -3.00 -14.00
CA LEU A 98 -19.49 -3.76 -15.20
C LEU A 98 -18.68 -2.94 -16.21
N SER A 99 -18.25 -1.73 -15.84
CA SER A 99 -17.40 -0.89 -16.70
C SER A 99 -16.00 -1.49 -16.90
N PRO A 100 -15.32 -1.22 -18.03
CA PRO A 100 -13.93 -1.60 -18.24
C PRO A 100 -13.02 -1.14 -17.08
N PRO A 101 -11.94 -1.84 -16.74
CA PRO A 101 -11.13 -1.52 -15.55
C PRO A 101 -10.68 -0.05 -15.45
N PRO A 102 -10.17 0.61 -16.52
CA PRO A 102 -9.79 2.03 -16.46
C PRO A 102 -10.97 2.95 -16.18
N ALA A 103 -12.12 2.69 -16.84
CA ALA A 103 -13.36 3.42 -16.62
C ALA A 103 -13.89 3.23 -15.19
N ARG A 104 -13.86 2.01 -14.66
CA ARG A 104 -14.31 1.67 -13.31
C ARG A 104 -13.44 2.30 -12.23
N GLU A 105 -12.12 2.31 -12.41
CA GLU A 105 -11.19 3.01 -11.50
C GLU A 105 -11.49 4.50 -11.47
N LYS A 106 -11.74 5.09 -12.63
CA LYS A 106 -12.05 6.51 -12.74
C LYS A 106 -13.41 6.84 -12.12
N LEU A 107 -14.45 6.06 -12.37
CA LEU A 107 -15.77 6.21 -11.74
C LEU A 107 -15.72 6.11 -10.22
N ARG A 108 -14.94 5.15 -9.68
CA ARG A 108 -14.67 5.04 -8.24
C ARG A 108 -14.11 6.33 -7.66
N SER A 109 -13.18 6.97 -8.38
CA SER A 109 -12.62 8.26 -7.96
C SER A 109 -13.60 9.42 -8.11
N LEU A 110 -14.39 9.44 -9.20
CA LEU A 110 -15.34 10.52 -9.50
C LEU A 110 -16.52 10.53 -8.53
N PHE A 111 -17.09 9.36 -8.24
CA PHE A 111 -18.20 9.23 -7.32
C PHE A 111 -17.79 9.24 -5.85
N GLY A 112 -16.50 9.06 -5.54
CA GLY A 112 -16.05 8.84 -4.17
C GLY A 112 -16.61 7.55 -3.57
N ALA A 113 -17.23 6.69 -4.37
CA ALA A 113 -17.79 5.42 -3.93
C ALA A 113 -17.98 4.47 -5.12
N TYR A 114 -18.24 3.20 -4.83
CA TYR A 114 -18.72 2.25 -5.83
C TYR A 114 -19.60 1.17 -5.22
N TRP A 115 -20.41 0.54 -6.05
CA TRP A 115 -21.13 -0.68 -5.68
C TRP A 115 -20.15 -1.83 -5.45
N GLY A 116 -19.96 -2.22 -4.20
CA GLY A 116 -19.09 -3.33 -3.82
C GLY A 116 -19.73 -4.67 -4.18
N PHE A 117 -20.86 -4.97 -3.56
CA PHE A 117 -21.60 -6.22 -3.76
C PHE A 117 -23.05 -6.09 -3.32
N SER A 118 -23.94 -6.90 -3.90
CA SER A 118 -25.34 -6.95 -3.50
C SER A 118 -25.51 -7.71 -2.19
N LEU A 119 -26.45 -7.28 -1.35
CA LEU A 119 -26.86 -8.02 -0.17
C LEU A 119 -27.56 -9.33 -0.59
N SER A 120 -27.34 -10.39 0.18
CA SER A 120 -28.00 -11.68 -0.05
C SER A 120 -29.48 -11.64 0.29
N ASN A 121 -29.88 -10.81 1.26
CA ASN A 121 -31.24 -10.64 1.74
C ASN A 121 -31.64 -9.16 1.75
N ALA A 122 -32.94 -8.87 1.79
CA ALA A 122 -33.40 -7.52 2.08
C ALA A 122 -32.97 -7.12 3.50
N ALA A 123 -32.56 -5.87 3.68
CA ALA A 123 -32.11 -5.35 4.97
C ALA A 123 -32.78 -3.99 5.24
N PRO A 124 -33.06 -3.64 6.51
CA PRO A 124 -33.50 -2.31 6.86
C PRO A 124 -32.42 -1.28 6.53
N LEU A 125 -32.80 -0.19 5.87
CA LEU A 125 -31.93 0.96 5.66
C LEU A 125 -32.06 1.94 6.83
N GLU A 126 -30.93 2.35 7.42
CA GLU A 126 -30.89 3.31 8.51
C GLU A 126 -30.05 4.55 8.16
N PRO A 127 -30.66 5.74 8.05
CA PRO A 127 -29.94 7.01 7.97
C PRO A 127 -29.10 7.28 9.22
N LEU A 128 -27.86 7.74 9.04
CA LEU A 128 -26.97 8.08 10.15
C LEU A 128 -27.42 9.38 10.83
N ARG A 129 -27.48 9.35 12.16
CA ARG A 129 -27.93 10.48 13.00
C ARG A 129 -26.78 11.41 13.41
N VAL A 130 -26.02 11.90 12.43
CA VAL A 130 -24.95 12.90 12.63
C VAL A 130 -25.33 14.24 12.01
N ARG A 131 -24.71 15.34 12.47
CA ARG A 131 -25.10 16.71 12.07
C ARG A 131 -24.89 16.97 10.57
N GLU A 132 -23.88 16.37 9.98
CA GLU A 132 -23.54 16.49 8.56
C GLU A 132 -24.56 15.79 7.64
N GLN A 133 -25.39 14.90 8.20
CA GLN A 133 -26.37 14.08 7.48
C GLN A 133 -27.82 14.46 7.82
N GLU A 134 -28.06 15.67 8.33
CA GLU A 134 -29.42 16.13 8.66
C GLU A 134 -30.39 16.11 7.49
N TRP A 135 -29.88 16.23 6.26
CA TRP A 135 -30.65 16.23 5.01
C TRP A 135 -31.43 14.93 4.75
N VAL A 136 -31.05 13.82 5.38
CA VAL A 136 -31.67 12.50 5.17
C VAL A 136 -32.53 12.04 6.36
N ARG A 137 -32.66 12.86 7.41
CA ARG A 137 -33.39 12.51 8.64
C ARG A 137 -34.88 12.21 8.43
N GLN A 138 -35.49 12.73 7.37
CA GLN A 138 -36.90 12.54 7.04
C GLN A 138 -37.14 11.39 6.05
N ALA A 139 -36.08 10.75 5.54
CA ALA A 139 -36.25 9.63 4.62
C ALA A 139 -36.79 8.40 5.39
N PRO A 140 -37.88 7.77 4.91
CA PRO A 140 -38.55 6.71 5.65
C PRO A 140 -37.64 5.49 5.81
N PRO A 141 -37.57 4.87 7.01
CA PRO A 141 -36.91 3.57 7.15
C PRO A 141 -37.69 2.52 6.35
N ASN A 142 -36.98 1.68 5.61
CA ASN A 142 -37.60 0.63 4.82
C ASN A 142 -36.71 -0.61 4.74
N VAL A 143 -37.29 -1.77 4.51
CA VAL A 143 -36.59 -3.03 4.28
C VAL A 143 -36.59 -3.31 2.79
N LEU A 144 -35.41 -3.25 2.17
CA LEU A 144 -35.28 -3.41 0.72
C LEU A 144 -34.04 -4.22 0.35
N ARG A 145 -34.02 -4.76 -0.87
CA ARG A 145 -32.84 -5.41 -1.44
C ARG A 145 -31.88 -4.35 -1.97
N GLY A 146 -30.70 -4.27 -1.36
CA GLY A 146 -29.66 -3.32 -1.74
C GLY A 146 -28.30 -3.98 -1.97
N GLY A 147 -27.26 -3.16 -1.95
CA GLY A 147 -25.87 -3.54 -2.00
C GLY A 147 -25.02 -2.58 -1.20
N VAL A 148 -23.86 -3.06 -0.80
CA VAL A 148 -22.88 -2.30 -0.04
C VAL A 148 -22.20 -1.30 -0.96
N VAL A 149 -22.24 -0.02 -0.60
CA VAL A 149 -21.58 1.07 -1.32
C VAL A 149 -20.26 1.37 -0.63
N ILE A 150 -19.14 1.06 -1.26
CA ILE A 150 -17.82 1.19 -0.64
C ILE A 150 -17.27 2.60 -0.90
N PRO A 151 -16.99 3.41 0.14
CA PRO A 151 -16.36 4.72 -0.01
C PRO A 151 -14.91 4.58 -0.48
N THR A 152 -14.44 5.48 -1.35
CA THR A 152 -13.10 5.41 -1.98
C THR A 152 -12.21 6.64 -1.74
N GLY A 153 -12.77 7.73 -1.21
CA GLY A 153 -12.10 9.01 -1.05
C GLY A 153 -12.19 9.57 0.38
N LEU A 154 -11.31 10.51 0.70
CA LEU A 154 -11.27 11.18 2.02
C LEU A 154 -12.49 12.09 2.27
N ASN A 155 -13.15 12.55 1.20
CA ASN A 155 -14.38 13.33 1.25
C ASN A 155 -15.64 12.45 1.16
N SER A 156 -15.49 11.13 1.13
CA SER A 156 -16.60 10.18 1.08
C SER A 156 -17.16 9.96 2.48
N GLN A 157 -18.41 10.34 2.68
CA GLN A 157 -19.11 10.22 3.95
C GLN A 157 -20.27 9.24 3.79
N THR A 158 -20.38 8.28 4.71
CA THR A 158 -21.57 7.43 4.78
C THR A 158 -22.75 8.26 5.29
N ALA A 159 -23.88 8.22 4.59
CA ALA A 159 -25.12 8.90 4.98
C ALA A 159 -26.17 7.94 5.52
N ALA A 160 -26.13 6.67 5.11
CA ALA A 160 -26.96 5.60 5.64
C ALA A 160 -26.25 4.26 5.57
N VAL A 161 -26.67 3.33 6.42
CA VAL A 161 -26.12 1.97 6.56
C VAL A 161 -27.23 0.93 6.42
N TRP A 162 -26.87 -0.28 6.02
CA TRP A 162 -27.75 -1.42 6.11
C TRP A 162 -27.73 -1.98 7.53
N ARG A 163 -28.89 -2.16 8.18
CA ARG A 163 -28.99 -2.93 9.43
C ARG A 163 -28.87 -4.42 9.14
N SER A 164 -27.63 -4.85 8.92
CA SER A 164 -27.21 -6.24 8.80
C SER A 164 -25.90 -6.42 9.54
N ASP A 165 -25.37 -7.65 9.58
CA ASP A 165 -24.05 -7.92 10.15
C ASP A 165 -22.99 -6.98 9.59
N GLY A 166 -22.28 -6.29 10.48
CA GLY A 166 -21.24 -5.30 10.14
C GLY A 166 -21.74 -3.91 9.73
N THR A 167 -23.05 -3.66 9.74
CA THR A 167 -23.69 -2.37 9.43
C THR A 167 -23.09 -1.64 8.23
N PRO A 168 -22.99 -2.29 7.06
CA PRO A 168 -22.19 -1.77 5.96
C PRO A 168 -22.83 -0.51 5.35
N PRO A 169 -22.02 0.39 4.74
CA PRO A 169 -22.55 1.59 4.11
C PRO A 169 -23.52 1.28 2.98
N ALA A 170 -24.66 1.95 3.01
CA ALA A 170 -25.73 1.84 2.03
C ALA A 170 -25.83 3.09 1.16
N VAL A 171 -25.50 4.25 1.72
CA VAL A 171 -25.44 5.51 0.98
C VAL A 171 -24.13 6.19 1.29
N VAL A 172 -23.37 6.56 0.26
CA VAL A 172 -22.13 7.32 0.38
C VAL A 172 -22.26 8.60 -0.42
N VAL A 173 -21.87 9.72 0.19
CA VAL A 173 -21.91 11.04 -0.43
C VAL A 173 -20.53 11.70 -0.39
N THR A 174 -20.29 12.58 -1.36
CA THR A 174 -19.22 13.57 -1.32
C THR A 174 -19.84 14.98 -1.37
N ASP A 175 -19.03 16.00 -1.64
CA ASP A 175 -19.52 17.35 -1.92
C ASP A 175 -20.22 17.47 -3.28
N ARG A 176 -19.93 16.56 -4.23
CA ARG A 176 -20.45 16.61 -5.61
C ARG A 176 -21.27 15.38 -6.00
N THR A 177 -21.24 14.30 -5.23
CA THR A 177 -21.84 13.04 -5.63
C THR A 177 -22.62 12.39 -4.51
N ALA A 178 -23.68 11.67 -4.85
CA ALA A 178 -24.43 10.81 -3.95
C ALA A 178 -24.59 9.44 -4.62
N PHE A 179 -24.22 8.38 -3.91
CA PHE A 179 -24.31 7.00 -4.40
C PHE A 179 -25.29 6.24 -3.50
N LEU A 180 -26.44 5.84 -4.05
CA LEU A 180 -27.48 5.11 -3.34
C LEU A 180 -27.40 3.60 -3.61
N GLY A 181 -27.30 2.81 -2.54
CA GLY A 181 -27.01 1.38 -2.56
C GLY A 181 -28.18 0.47 -2.91
N TRP A 182 -29.16 0.90 -3.70
CA TRP A 182 -30.21 0.02 -4.23
C TRP A 182 -30.50 0.36 -5.68
N ARG A 183 -31.15 -0.55 -6.40
CA ARG A 183 -31.62 -0.24 -7.74
C ARG A 183 -32.81 0.71 -7.59
N TRP A 184 -32.68 1.93 -8.10
CA TRP A 184 -33.73 2.96 -8.02
C TRP A 184 -34.70 2.80 -9.20
N GLY A 185 -35.99 3.04 -9.00
CA GLY A 185 -36.99 2.94 -10.07
C GLY A 185 -37.46 1.52 -10.33
N THR A 186 -37.43 0.66 -9.32
CA THR A 186 -37.90 -0.73 -9.44
C THR A 186 -38.81 -1.11 -8.26
N GLN A 187 -40.06 -1.46 -8.57
CA GLN A 187 -41.11 -1.81 -7.63
C GLN A 187 -40.77 -3.05 -6.79
N VAL A 188 -40.06 -4.00 -7.39
CA VAL A 188 -39.61 -5.22 -6.71
C VAL A 188 -38.46 -4.99 -5.72
N VAL A 189 -37.82 -3.80 -5.77
CA VAL A 189 -36.71 -3.43 -4.88
C VAL A 189 -37.18 -2.48 -3.79
N ALA A 190 -37.85 -1.39 -4.16
CA ALA A 190 -38.29 -0.35 -3.23
C ALA A 190 -39.68 0.18 -3.60
N ALA A 191 -40.45 0.59 -2.59
CA ALA A 191 -41.71 1.29 -2.81
C ALA A 191 -41.46 2.68 -3.45
N ALA A 192 -42.43 3.17 -4.21
CA ALA A 192 -42.28 4.40 -4.98
C ALA A 192 -42.06 5.64 -4.10
N ASP A 193 -42.79 5.74 -2.99
CA ASP A 193 -42.68 6.80 -1.98
C ASP A 193 -41.29 6.86 -1.34
N PHE A 194 -40.67 5.70 -1.10
CA PHE A 194 -39.30 5.59 -0.60
C PHE A 194 -38.29 6.17 -1.59
N ASP A 195 -38.35 5.75 -2.85
CA ASP A 195 -37.45 6.24 -3.90
C ASP A 195 -37.61 7.74 -4.16
N VAL A 196 -38.86 8.22 -4.15
CA VAL A 196 -39.19 9.64 -4.25
C VAL A 196 -38.57 10.43 -3.09
N SER A 197 -38.75 9.95 -1.86
CA SER A 197 -38.23 10.62 -0.66
C SER A 197 -36.71 10.74 -0.67
N TRP A 198 -36.01 9.67 -1.08
CA TRP A 198 -34.56 9.66 -1.16
C TRP A 198 -34.01 10.53 -2.29
N LEU A 199 -34.69 10.56 -3.43
CA LEU A 199 -34.34 11.46 -4.52
C LEU A 199 -34.52 12.92 -4.08
N GLN A 200 -35.66 13.27 -3.50
CA GLN A 200 -35.94 14.63 -3.00
C GLN A 200 -34.94 15.05 -1.92
N ALA A 201 -34.61 14.18 -0.97
CA ALA A 201 -33.59 14.45 0.04
C ALA A 201 -32.22 14.75 -0.59
N THR A 202 -31.82 13.97 -1.61
CA THR A 202 -30.55 14.16 -2.32
C THR A 202 -30.54 15.46 -3.13
N LEU A 203 -31.65 15.82 -3.79
CA LEU A 203 -31.80 17.08 -4.51
C LEU A 203 -31.78 18.28 -3.55
N ASN A 204 -32.43 18.17 -2.38
CA ASN A 204 -32.41 19.18 -1.33
C ASN A 204 -31.01 19.39 -0.76
N ARG A 205 -30.23 18.30 -0.59
CA ARG A 205 -28.80 18.39 -0.25
C ARG A 205 -28.04 19.24 -1.27
N TYR A 206 -28.44 19.20 -2.54
CA TYR A 206 -27.83 20.00 -3.58
C TYR A 206 -28.39 21.44 -3.72
N GLY A 207 -29.33 21.86 -2.87
CA GLY A 207 -29.93 23.20 -2.94
C GLY A 207 -31.29 23.25 -3.64
N GLY A 208 -31.87 22.09 -3.95
CA GLY A 208 -33.23 21.94 -4.49
C GLY A 208 -33.32 22.03 -6.01
N VAL A 209 -34.42 21.49 -6.55
CA VAL A 209 -34.90 21.68 -7.94
C VAL A 209 -36.31 22.25 -7.82
N ALA A 210 -36.64 23.31 -8.55
CA ALA A 210 -37.98 23.89 -8.49
C ALA A 210 -39.00 22.91 -9.07
N GLY A 211 -40.13 22.73 -8.39
CA GLY A 211 -41.26 21.98 -8.92
C GLY A 211 -41.94 22.76 -10.03
N ALA A 212 -41.90 22.23 -11.24
CA ALA A 212 -42.75 22.65 -12.34
C ALA A 212 -43.52 21.42 -12.84
N SER A 213 -44.84 21.49 -12.75
CA SER A 213 -45.76 20.51 -13.30
C SER A 213 -45.72 20.55 -14.83
N GLY A 214 -45.16 19.53 -15.46
CA GLY A 214 -45.25 19.34 -16.90
C GLY A 214 -44.19 18.39 -17.44
N ALA A 215 -44.62 17.36 -18.18
CA ALA A 215 -43.74 16.32 -18.72
C ALA A 215 -42.69 16.88 -19.68
N PRO A 216 -41.47 16.32 -19.66
CA PRO A 216 -40.67 16.25 -20.88
C PRO A 216 -40.13 14.83 -21.09
N GLN A 217 -40.72 14.10 -22.03
CA GLN A 217 -40.05 12.99 -22.73
C GLN A 217 -39.03 13.50 -23.77
N GLU A 218 -38.64 14.77 -23.69
CA GLU A 218 -37.75 15.40 -24.67
C GLU A 218 -36.26 15.19 -24.30
N PRO A 219 -35.40 14.85 -25.26
CA PRO A 219 -33.95 14.79 -25.07
C PRO A 219 -33.39 16.13 -24.59
N CYS A 220 -32.47 16.11 -23.61
CA CYS A 220 -31.82 17.33 -23.10
C CYS A 220 -31.00 18.07 -24.17
N LEU A 221 -30.54 17.36 -25.20
CA LEU A 221 -29.68 17.88 -26.25
C LEU A 221 -30.47 17.88 -27.57
N ALA A 222 -30.69 19.06 -28.15
CA ALA A 222 -31.39 19.18 -29.43
C ALA A 222 -30.55 18.57 -30.56
N SER A 223 -31.18 17.75 -31.41
CA SER A 223 -30.60 17.27 -32.66
C SER A 223 -30.54 18.41 -33.68
N GLY A 224 -29.42 19.15 -33.72
CA GLY A 224 -29.07 20.01 -34.87
C GLY A 224 -28.32 21.29 -34.52
N GLY A 225 -27.07 21.40 -34.97
CA GLY A 225 -26.27 22.62 -34.90
C GLY A 225 -24.89 22.41 -35.52
N THR A 226 -24.76 22.78 -36.79
CA THR A 226 -23.57 22.64 -37.64
C THR A 226 -22.36 23.41 -37.11
N ALA A 227 -21.30 22.71 -36.71
CA ALA A 227 -19.98 23.28 -36.53
C ALA A 227 -19.11 22.97 -37.77
N ARG A 228 -18.65 24.04 -38.42
CA ARG A 228 -17.84 24.08 -39.64
C ARG A 228 -16.63 23.14 -39.61
N THR A 229 -16.45 22.46 -40.74
CA THR A 229 -15.28 21.67 -41.11
C THR A 229 -14.02 22.53 -41.26
N ALA A 230 -12.90 22.06 -40.70
CA ALA A 230 -11.56 22.36 -41.16
C ALA A 230 -10.90 21.01 -41.57
N PRO A 231 -10.16 20.95 -42.69
CA PRO A 231 -9.75 19.68 -43.29
C PRO A 231 -8.60 19.01 -42.52
N PRO A 232 -8.47 17.67 -42.56
CA PRO A 232 -7.40 16.96 -41.89
C PRO A 232 -6.12 16.94 -42.75
N PRO A 233 -4.91 17.05 -42.17
CA PRO A 233 -3.73 16.49 -42.79
C PRO A 233 -3.67 14.96 -42.57
N ARG A 234 -3.13 14.29 -43.58
CA ARG A 234 -3.12 12.84 -43.85
C ARG A 234 -2.57 11.96 -42.70
N PRO A 235 -3.02 10.69 -42.61
CA PRO A 235 -2.47 9.70 -41.68
C PRO A 235 -1.11 9.20 -42.18
N VAL A 236 -0.08 9.30 -41.32
CA VAL A 236 1.13 8.48 -41.43
C VAL A 236 0.81 7.16 -40.75
N ALA A 237 0.76 6.08 -41.54
CA ALA A 237 0.64 4.73 -41.04
C ALA A 237 1.86 4.41 -40.14
N ARG A 238 1.61 4.19 -38.85
CA ARG A 238 2.54 3.46 -37.98
C ARG A 238 1.89 2.13 -37.66
N ALA A 239 2.48 1.06 -38.19
CA ALA A 239 2.18 -0.30 -37.80
C ALA A 239 2.44 -0.44 -36.29
N THR A 240 1.39 -0.72 -35.53
CA THR A 240 1.51 -1.24 -34.16
C THR A 240 1.95 -2.69 -34.24
N PRO A 241 3.06 -3.08 -33.59
CA PRO A 241 3.34 -4.49 -33.34
C PRO A 241 2.29 -5.05 -32.36
N PRO A 242 1.97 -6.35 -32.43
CA PRO A 242 0.95 -6.94 -31.55
C PRO A 242 1.42 -6.82 -30.10
N THR A 243 0.66 -6.07 -29.30
CA THR A 243 0.83 -6.05 -27.85
C THR A 243 0.22 -7.35 -27.32
N PRO A 244 0.91 -8.12 -26.46
CA PRO A 244 0.29 -9.25 -25.77
C PRO A 244 -0.84 -8.71 -24.90
N THR A 245 -2.06 -9.14 -25.21
CA THR A 245 -3.25 -8.85 -24.40
C THR A 245 -3.04 -9.42 -23.00
N PRO A 246 -3.20 -8.65 -21.92
CA PRO A 246 -3.34 -9.22 -20.59
C PRO A 246 -4.57 -10.14 -20.58
N PRO A 247 -4.54 -11.30 -19.92
CA PRO A 247 -5.71 -12.15 -19.85
C PRO A 247 -6.86 -11.38 -19.19
N ALA A 248 -7.99 -11.29 -19.89
CA ALA A 248 -9.18 -10.61 -19.43
C ALA A 248 -9.62 -11.14 -18.04
N VAL A 249 -9.87 -10.23 -17.09
CA VAL A 249 -10.62 -10.56 -15.87
C VAL A 249 -12.05 -10.84 -16.30
N GLY A 250 -12.31 -12.11 -16.59
CA GLY A 250 -13.56 -12.51 -17.19
C GLY A 250 -14.73 -12.42 -16.20
N GLY A 251 -15.89 -12.02 -16.73
CA GLY A 251 -17.13 -11.84 -15.98
C GLY A 251 -17.62 -13.12 -15.30
N ARG A 252 -18.66 -12.99 -14.47
CA ARG A 252 -19.34 -14.11 -13.81
C ARG A 252 -19.85 -15.09 -14.87
N GLY A 253 -19.11 -16.18 -15.11
CA GLY A 253 -19.41 -17.21 -16.11
C GLY A 253 -18.32 -17.42 -17.18
N THR A 254 -17.29 -16.57 -17.26
CA THR A 254 -16.20 -16.82 -18.21
C THR A 254 -15.34 -17.99 -17.75
N PRO A 255 -14.78 -18.77 -18.69
CA PRO A 255 -13.77 -19.77 -18.39
C PRO A 255 -12.62 -19.20 -17.57
N ILE A 256 -12.16 -19.98 -16.59
CA ILE A 256 -10.89 -19.74 -15.90
C ILE A 256 -9.85 -20.56 -16.66
N SER A 257 -8.81 -19.91 -17.20
CA SER A 257 -7.74 -20.63 -17.88
C SER A 257 -6.96 -21.51 -16.89
N ALA A 258 -6.24 -22.52 -17.39
CA ALA A 258 -5.42 -23.37 -16.53
C ALA A 258 -4.40 -22.56 -15.71
N THR A 259 -3.77 -21.55 -16.32
CA THR A 259 -2.84 -20.64 -15.64
C THR A 259 -3.54 -19.82 -14.56
N GLN A 260 -4.74 -19.27 -14.85
CA GLN A 260 -5.52 -18.52 -13.86
C GLN A 260 -5.96 -19.41 -12.69
N ALA A 261 -6.39 -20.65 -12.99
CA ALA A 261 -6.79 -21.61 -11.98
C ALA A 261 -5.63 -21.98 -11.06
N GLN A 262 -4.43 -22.19 -11.62
CA GLN A 262 -3.22 -22.45 -10.85
C GLN A 262 -2.85 -21.26 -9.96
N GLN A 263 -2.90 -20.04 -10.49
CA GLN A 263 -2.61 -18.83 -9.72
C GLN A 263 -3.59 -18.64 -8.56
N MET A 264 -4.89 -18.76 -8.83
CA MET A 264 -5.94 -18.68 -7.80
C MET A 264 -5.75 -19.77 -6.72
N ARG A 265 -5.43 -21.01 -7.12
CA ARG A 265 -5.15 -22.11 -6.18
C ARG A 265 -3.97 -21.78 -5.26
N GLN A 266 -2.88 -21.29 -5.86
CA GLN A 266 -1.68 -20.90 -5.13
C GLN A 266 -2.00 -19.77 -4.15
N GLU A 267 -2.67 -18.70 -4.60
CA GLU A 267 -3.08 -17.58 -3.76
C GLU A 267 -3.92 -18.03 -2.56
N LEU A 268 -4.87 -18.95 -2.75
CA LEU A 268 -5.67 -19.50 -1.65
C LEU A 268 -4.81 -20.29 -0.67
N THR A 269 -3.95 -21.16 -1.20
CA THR A 269 -3.10 -22.04 -0.38
C THR A 269 -2.18 -21.20 0.50
N GLU A 270 -1.55 -20.18 -0.08
CA GLU A 270 -0.66 -19.28 0.65
C GLU A 270 -1.44 -18.38 1.62
N ALA A 271 -2.65 -17.92 1.27
CA ALA A 271 -3.49 -17.15 2.20
C ALA A 271 -3.90 -17.98 3.43
N ILE A 272 -4.24 -19.26 3.24
CA ILE A 272 -4.52 -20.20 4.32
C ILE A 272 -3.26 -20.34 5.20
N ALA A 273 -2.10 -20.59 4.59
CA ALA A 273 -0.84 -20.75 5.33
C ALA A 273 -0.43 -19.50 6.12
N ARG A 274 -0.56 -18.30 5.54
CA ARG A 274 -0.28 -17.05 6.25
C ARG A 274 -1.19 -16.86 7.45
N TRP A 275 -2.47 -17.17 7.28
CA TRP A 275 -3.43 -17.11 8.39
C TRP A 275 -3.10 -18.15 9.48
N GLU A 276 -2.70 -19.36 9.10
CA GLU A 276 -2.20 -20.38 10.04
C GLU A 276 -1.02 -19.86 10.86
N SER A 277 -0.05 -19.21 10.20
CA SER A 277 1.10 -18.58 10.84
C SER A 277 0.66 -17.48 11.83
N ALA A 278 -0.25 -16.58 11.42
CA ALA A 278 -0.78 -15.51 12.27
C ALA A 278 -1.45 -16.04 13.54
N LEU A 279 -2.29 -17.07 13.40
CA LEU A 279 -2.95 -17.70 14.54
C LEU A 279 -1.95 -18.37 15.48
N LEU A 280 -1.01 -19.13 14.93
CA LEU A 280 -0.04 -19.85 15.74
C LEU A 280 0.81 -18.87 16.55
N MET A 281 1.27 -17.78 15.92
CA MET A 281 1.93 -16.67 16.62
C MET A 281 1.07 -16.07 17.73
N ALA A 282 -0.22 -15.87 17.48
CA ALA A 282 -1.15 -15.32 18.46
C ALA A 282 -1.37 -16.23 19.68
N GLU A 283 -1.43 -17.55 19.47
CA GLU A 283 -1.59 -18.52 20.56
C GLU A 283 -0.35 -18.58 21.46
N VAL A 284 0.85 -18.55 20.87
CA VAL A 284 2.11 -18.69 21.64
C VAL A 284 2.68 -17.37 22.17
N ALA A 285 2.02 -16.24 21.91
CA ALA A 285 2.51 -14.90 22.25
C ALA A 285 2.68 -14.65 23.76
N VAL A 286 2.00 -15.42 24.62
CA VAL A 286 1.96 -15.21 26.08
C VAL A 286 2.52 -16.41 26.86
N GLU A 287 2.98 -17.45 26.17
CA GLU A 287 3.54 -18.63 26.82
C GLU A 287 5.00 -18.41 27.24
N GLY A 288 5.37 -18.97 28.41
CA GLY A 288 6.74 -18.94 28.90
C GLY A 288 7.69 -19.80 28.05
N ASN A 289 8.98 -19.75 28.33
CA ASN A 289 9.95 -20.63 27.68
C ASN A 289 9.71 -22.08 28.12
N VAL A 290 9.57 -22.99 27.15
CA VAL A 290 9.33 -24.43 27.37
C VAL A 290 10.38 -25.20 26.61
N SER A 291 10.99 -26.24 27.21
CA SER A 291 11.94 -27.12 26.50
C SER A 291 11.19 -28.00 25.49
N MET A 292 11.66 -28.02 24.23
CA MET A 292 11.09 -28.88 23.20
C MET A 292 11.47 -30.34 23.43
N HIS A 293 12.66 -30.60 23.97
CA HIS A 293 13.08 -31.95 24.33
C HIS A 293 12.23 -32.55 25.45
N ALA A 294 11.94 -31.80 26.51
CA ALA A 294 11.03 -32.26 27.56
C ALA A 294 9.61 -32.50 27.03
N ALA A 295 9.12 -31.62 26.15
CA ALA A 295 7.82 -31.77 25.51
C ALA A 295 7.75 -33.00 24.59
N SER A 296 8.84 -33.31 23.85
CA SER A 296 8.91 -34.49 22.97
C SER A 296 8.93 -35.80 23.75
N GLU A 297 9.71 -35.88 24.83
CA GLU A 297 9.70 -37.04 25.74
C GLU A 297 8.30 -37.27 26.35
N GLN A 298 7.62 -36.21 26.79
CA GLN A 298 6.25 -36.32 27.31
C GLN A 298 5.23 -36.71 26.23
N PHE A 299 5.42 -36.26 24.99
CA PHE A 299 4.58 -36.63 23.86
C PHE A 299 4.75 -38.11 23.51
N LEU A 300 5.98 -38.58 23.32
CA LEU A 300 6.28 -39.98 22.98
C LEU A 300 5.77 -40.95 24.06
N ARG A 301 5.97 -40.63 25.35
CA ARG A 301 5.40 -41.42 26.45
C ARG A 301 3.88 -41.50 26.44
N ARG A 302 3.18 -40.49 25.91
CA ARG A 302 1.70 -40.51 25.77
C ARG A 302 1.29 -41.38 24.59
N VAL A 303 2.02 -41.31 23.48
CA VAL A 303 1.80 -42.15 22.29
C VAL A 303 2.02 -43.62 22.63
N ASP A 304 3.11 -43.97 23.32
CA ASP A 304 3.42 -45.34 23.76
C ASP A 304 2.35 -45.94 24.67
N LYS A 305 1.69 -45.08 25.48
CA LYS A 305 0.59 -45.47 26.37
C LYS A 305 -0.76 -45.60 25.66
N GLY A 306 -0.83 -45.41 24.34
CA GLY A 306 -2.08 -45.43 23.57
C GLY A 306 -3.02 -44.28 23.89
N THR A 307 -2.56 -43.26 24.63
CA THR A 307 -3.34 -42.05 24.90
C THR A 307 -3.15 -41.06 23.77
N ASN A 308 -4.15 -40.95 22.89
CA ASN A 308 -4.17 -39.90 21.88
C ASN A 308 -4.15 -38.53 22.58
N PRO A 309 -3.22 -37.63 22.24
CA PRO A 309 -3.20 -36.28 22.76
C PRO A 309 -4.37 -35.49 22.17
N THR A 310 -5.56 -35.63 22.73
CA THR A 310 -6.71 -34.76 22.45
C THR A 310 -6.64 -33.52 23.32
N GLY A 311 -5.69 -32.62 23.03
CA GLY A 311 -5.57 -31.31 23.68
C GLY A 311 -6.25 -30.22 22.85
N ARG A 312 -7.18 -29.46 23.46
CA ARG A 312 -7.74 -28.13 23.11
C ARG A 312 -7.86 -27.68 21.62
N ALA A 313 -7.92 -28.60 20.67
CA ALA A 313 -7.91 -28.31 19.23
C ALA A 313 -9.27 -27.82 18.66
N GLY A 314 -10.20 -27.37 19.50
CA GLY A 314 -11.61 -27.19 19.14
C GLY A 314 -11.90 -26.02 18.19
N THR A 315 -11.08 -24.98 18.17
CA THR A 315 -11.34 -23.75 17.40
C THR A 315 -10.33 -23.50 16.29
N LEU A 316 -9.04 -23.80 16.49
CA LEU A 316 -7.98 -23.61 15.49
C LEU A 316 -8.22 -24.49 14.24
N ASN A 317 -8.69 -25.72 14.46
CA ASN A 317 -8.95 -26.67 13.38
C ASN A 317 -10.23 -26.36 12.59
N ALA A 318 -11.25 -25.73 13.20
CA ALA A 318 -12.55 -25.60 12.54
C ALA A 318 -12.51 -24.64 11.34
N THR A 319 -11.94 -23.44 11.54
CA THR A 319 -11.82 -22.44 10.46
C THR A 319 -10.80 -22.87 9.40
N LEU A 320 -9.70 -23.52 9.79
CA LEU A 320 -8.74 -24.10 8.83
C LEU A 320 -9.33 -25.24 8.03
N ALA A 321 -10.08 -26.13 8.69
CA ALA A 321 -10.79 -27.20 8.01
C ALA A 321 -11.81 -26.64 7.03
N GLU A 322 -12.53 -25.57 7.40
CA GLU A 322 -13.46 -24.89 6.49
C GLU A 322 -12.73 -24.25 5.30
N ALA A 323 -11.62 -23.55 5.54
CA ALA A 323 -10.83 -22.91 4.47
C ALA A 323 -10.21 -23.94 3.51
N ARG A 324 -9.64 -25.04 4.04
CA ARG A 324 -9.13 -26.18 3.26
C ARG A 324 -10.27 -26.89 2.51
N SER A 325 -11.43 -27.04 3.13
CA SER A 325 -12.63 -27.58 2.45
C SER A 325 -13.09 -26.67 1.32
N GLY A 326 -12.99 -25.35 1.49
CA GLY A 326 -13.26 -24.35 0.46
C GLY A 326 -12.28 -24.45 -0.72
N LEU A 327 -10.99 -24.70 -0.47
CA LEU A 327 -10.00 -24.98 -1.52
C LEU A 327 -10.34 -26.26 -2.29
N GLN A 328 -10.71 -27.34 -1.60
CA GLN A 328 -11.18 -28.57 -2.26
C GLN A 328 -12.49 -28.37 -3.04
N ALA A 329 -13.37 -27.49 -2.58
CA ALA A 329 -14.60 -27.13 -3.29
C ALA A 329 -14.31 -26.27 -4.52
N PHE A 330 -13.31 -25.39 -4.46
CA PHE A 330 -12.80 -24.65 -5.62
C PHE A 330 -12.29 -25.61 -6.69
N ASP A 331 -11.50 -26.60 -6.31
CA ASP A 331 -10.96 -27.59 -7.24
C ASP A 331 -12.04 -28.44 -7.91
N ARG A 332 -13.04 -28.87 -7.14
CA ARG A 332 -14.21 -29.57 -7.67
C ARG A 332 -14.98 -28.68 -8.66
N ALA A 333 -15.24 -27.43 -8.31
CA ALA A 333 -15.92 -26.49 -9.20
C ALA A 333 -15.15 -26.23 -10.51
N LEU A 334 -13.81 -26.21 -10.48
CA LEU A 334 -12.99 -26.14 -11.68
C LEU A 334 -13.12 -27.41 -12.55
N SER A 335 -13.09 -28.58 -11.93
CA SER A 335 -13.29 -29.88 -12.62
C SER A 335 -14.67 -29.94 -13.29
N ASP A 336 -15.70 -29.43 -12.61
CA ASP A 336 -17.08 -29.38 -13.09
C ASP A 336 -17.31 -28.25 -14.12
N ARG A 337 -16.28 -27.44 -14.41
CA ARG A 337 -16.34 -26.23 -15.26
C ARG A 337 -17.34 -25.18 -14.75
N ASP A 338 -17.69 -25.22 -13.47
CA ASP A 338 -18.47 -24.19 -12.80
C ASP A 338 -17.56 -23.05 -12.32
N TYR A 339 -17.15 -22.23 -13.28
CA TYR A 339 -16.26 -21.09 -13.03
C TYR A 339 -16.88 -20.00 -12.16
N THR A 340 -18.22 -19.97 -12.03
CA THR A 340 -18.89 -19.04 -11.11
C THR A 340 -18.74 -19.54 -9.69
N ARG A 341 -19.00 -20.83 -9.45
CA ARG A 341 -18.81 -21.45 -8.14
C ARG A 341 -17.35 -21.44 -7.72
N ALA A 342 -16.41 -21.70 -8.63
CA ALA A 342 -14.99 -21.61 -8.35
C ALA A 342 -14.60 -20.23 -7.80
N ARG A 343 -14.99 -19.14 -8.48
CA ARG A 343 -14.75 -17.77 -7.98
C ARG A 343 -15.44 -17.49 -6.64
N GLN A 344 -16.66 -18.01 -6.43
CA GLN A 344 -17.35 -17.87 -5.14
C GLN A 344 -16.60 -18.57 -4.00
N GLN A 345 -16.01 -19.75 -4.25
CA GLN A 345 -15.21 -20.46 -3.24
C GLN A 345 -13.97 -19.67 -2.85
N VAL A 346 -13.27 -19.07 -3.81
CA VAL A 346 -12.13 -18.17 -3.55
C VAL A 346 -12.51 -17.02 -2.62
N GLU A 347 -13.58 -16.31 -2.96
CA GLU A 347 -14.05 -15.18 -2.16
C GLU A 347 -14.55 -15.61 -0.77
N GLN A 348 -15.22 -16.76 -0.68
CA GLN A 348 -15.69 -17.29 0.59
C GLN A 348 -14.53 -17.64 1.53
N VAL A 349 -13.51 -18.35 1.03
CA VAL A 349 -12.31 -18.69 1.80
C VAL A 349 -11.62 -17.42 2.30
N ARG A 350 -11.37 -16.45 1.40
CA ARG A 350 -10.75 -15.17 1.77
C ARG A 350 -11.53 -14.44 2.86
N ASN A 351 -12.85 -14.32 2.71
CA ASN A 351 -13.68 -13.64 3.71
C ASN A 351 -13.69 -14.36 5.06
N ASN A 352 -13.70 -15.70 5.06
CA ASN A 352 -13.67 -16.49 6.28
C ASN A 352 -12.33 -16.34 7.03
N LEU A 353 -11.20 -16.41 6.31
CA LEU A 353 -9.87 -16.16 6.88
C LEU A 353 -9.78 -14.76 7.48
N LEU A 354 -10.31 -13.74 6.78
CA LEU A 354 -10.28 -12.37 7.25
C LEU A 354 -11.11 -12.14 8.52
N LYS A 355 -12.31 -12.73 8.62
CA LYS A 355 -13.17 -12.61 9.80
C LYS A 355 -12.53 -13.17 11.07
N THR A 356 -11.60 -14.10 10.92
CA THR A 356 -11.04 -14.89 12.00
C THR A 356 -9.56 -14.59 12.23
N TYR A 357 -8.99 -13.63 11.48
CA TYR A 357 -7.64 -13.14 11.72
C TYR A 357 -7.52 -12.63 13.18
N PRO A 358 -6.45 -12.99 13.92
CA PRO A 358 -6.31 -12.72 15.36
C PRO A 358 -6.01 -11.24 15.69
N SER A 359 -6.86 -10.35 15.20
CA SER A 359 -6.71 -8.90 15.29
C SER A 359 -6.93 -8.32 16.69
N ASP A 360 -7.39 -9.12 17.65
CA ASP A 360 -7.73 -8.72 19.03
C ASP A 360 -6.60 -8.97 20.04
N ARG A 361 -5.54 -9.67 19.65
CA ARG A 361 -4.43 -10.08 20.52
C ARG A 361 -3.07 -9.84 19.86
N PRO A 362 -1.96 -9.88 20.63
CA PRO A 362 -0.65 -9.60 20.08
C PRO A 362 -0.28 -10.66 19.06
N ILE A 363 0.21 -10.19 17.90
CA ILE A 363 0.84 -11.03 16.88
C ILE A 363 2.17 -10.35 16.58
N ARG A 364 3.08 -10.40 17.56
CA ARG A 364 4.34 -9.67 17.47
C ARG A 364 5.48 -10.47 18.08
N TYR A 365 6.61 -10.33 17.42
CA TYR A 365 7.94 -10.61 17.93
C TYR A 365 8.78 -9.35 17.67
N PRO A 366 10.02 -9.24 18.18
CA PRO A 366 10.83 -8.04 17.96
C PRO A 366 11.07 -7.76 16.48
N GLU A 367 10.52 -6.67 15.97
CA GLU A 367 10.60 -6.27 14.56
C GLU A 367 10.67 -4.75 14.42
N VAL A 368 11.29 -4.27 13.34
CA VAL A 368 11.26 -2.84 13.02
C VAL A 368 9.90 -2.50 12.44
N ARG A 369 9.18 -1.57 13.07
CA ARG A 369 7.84 -1.13 12.67
C ARG A 369 7.95 0.33 12.28
N ALA A 370 8.39 0.55 11.03
CA ALA A 370 8.67 1.86 10.51
C ALA A 370 7.48 2.50 9.81
N ILE A 371 7.43 3.82 9.76
CA ILE A 371 6.47 4.57 8.94
C ILE A 371 7.12 5.82 8.35
N TRP A 372 6.85 6.09 7.08
CA TRP A 372 7.18 7.37 6.47
C TRP A 372 6.23 8.46 6.94
N PHE A 373 6.79 9.52 7.51
CA PHE A 373 6.08 10.70 7.96
C PHE A 373 6.27 11.80 6.91
N ASP A 374 5.27 11.94 6.04
CA ASP A 374 5.33 12.78 4.85
C ASP A 374 5.21 14.28 5.15
N ARG A 375 5.76 15.11 4.26
CA ARG A 375 5.70 16.57 4.30
C ARG A 375 4.26 17.10 4.33
N GLY A 376 3.32 16.40 3.71
CA GLY A 376 1.90 16.77 3.78
C GLY A 376 1.40 16.80 5.22
N THR A 377 1.72 15.76 5.98
CA THR A 377 1.45 15.66 7.42
C THR A 377 2.20 16.73 8.22
N ILE A 378 3.49 16.95 7.95
CA ILE A 378 4.33 17.95 8.66
C ILE A 378 3.76 19.37 8.48
N VAL A 379 3.47 19.76 7.23
CA VAL A 379 2.94 21.09 6.91
C VAL A 379 1.55 21.33 7.51
N LYS A 380 0.73 20.28 7.63
CA LYS A 380 -0.58 20.37 8.29
C LYS A 380 -0.44 20.60 9.80
N ALA A 381 0.58 20.02 10.43
CA ALA A 381 0.78 20.16 11.87
C ALA A 381 1.12 21.61 12.26
N ARG A 382 1.90 22.39 11.51
CA ARG A 382 2.21 23.83 11.82
C ARG A 382 2.90 24.13 13.16
N SER A 383 2.86 23.25 14.16
CA SER A 383 3.52 23.41 15.46
C SER A 383 3.87 22.06 16.11
N LYS A 384 4.70 22.09 17.17
CA LYS A 384 4.98 20.92 18.00
C LYS A 384 3.69 20.35 18.64
N ALA A 385 2.79 21.20 19.12
CA ALA A 385 1.58 20.78 19.81
C ALA A 385 0.63 19.97 18.89
N ASP A 386 0.60 20.31 17.60
CA ASP A 386 -0.20 19.61 16.61
C ASP A 386 0.42 18.26 16.17
N LEU A 387 1.74 18.08 16.35
CA LEU A 387 2.42 16.80 16.13
C LEU A 387 2.14 15.80 17.27
N VAL A 388 1.97 16.27 18.51
CA VAL A 388 1.70 15.43 19.70
C VAL A 388 0.64 14.36 19.46
N PRO A 389 -0.61 14.68 19.05
CA PRO A 389 -1.65 13.66 18.88
C PRO A 389 -1.35 12.67 17.75
N ILE A 390 -0.54 13.06 16.75
CA ILE A 390 -0.11 12.17 15.67
C ILE A 390 0.92 11.17 16.23
N PHE A 391 1.91 11.65 16.98
CA PHE A 391 2.94 10.82 17.58
C PHE A 391 2.36 9.87 18.64
N ASP A 392 1.38 10.31 19.43
CA ASP A 392 0.64 9.45 20.38
C ASP A 392 -0.06 8.29 19.66
N ARG A 393 -0.72 8.56 18.53
CA ARG A 393 -1.37 7.53 17.71
C ARG A 393 -0.37 6.54 17.12
N LEU A 394 0.78 7.03 16.64
CA LEU A 394 1.84 6.17 16.10
C LEU A 394 2.44 5.26 17.18
N GLN A 395 2.74 5.81 18.37
CA GLN A 395 3.21 5.02 19.51
C GLN A 395 2.16 3.98 19.94
N ALA A 396 0.89 4.37 20.03
CA ALA A 396 -0.20 3.46 20.39
C ALA A 396 -0.37 2.33 19.36
N ALA A 397 -0.15 2.61 18.07
CA ALA A 397 -0.11 1.61 17.00
C ALA A 397 1.15 0.71 17.05
N GLY A 398 2.08 0.94 17.98
CA GLY A 398 3.31 0.17 18.13
C GLY A 398 4.42 0.56 17.14
N ILE A 399 4.27 1.66 16.39
CA ILE A 399 5.37 2.19 15.56
C ILE A 399 6.55 2.50 16.45
N ASN A 400 7.74 2.08 16.02
CA ASN A 400 8.97 2.26 16.77
C ASN A 400 10.06 3.01 16.00
N THR A 401 9.85 3.27 14.70
CA THR A 401 10.80 3.99 13.84
C THR A 401 10.06 4.94 12.90
N LEU A 402 10.49 6.19 12.80
CA LEU A 402 9.92 7.21 11.92
C LEU A 402 10.93 7.57 10.83
N PHE A 403 10.52 7.51 9.56
CA PHE A 403 11.25 8.14 8.45
C PHE A 403 10.64 9.52 8.19
N PHE A 404 11.18 10.55 8.84
CA PHE A 404 10.56 11.88 8.88
C PHE A 404 11.05 12.77 7.74
N GLU A 405 10.17 13.18 6.82
CA GLU A 405 10.53 13.88 5.57
C GLU A 405 11.19 15.24 5.86
N THR A 406 12.52 15.22 5.92
CA THR A 406 13.35 16.30 6.43
C THR A 406 13.83 17.24 5.34
N VAL A 407 14.12 16.70 4.15
CA VAL A 407 14.47 17.48 2.95
C VAL A 407 13.71 16.92 1.77
N ASN A 408 12.87 17.76 1.16
CA ASN A 408 12.11 17.41 -0.04
C ASN A 408 12.25 18.54 -1.07
N ALA A 409 12.40 18.21 -2.35
CA ALA A 409 12.48 19.22 -3.42
C ALA A 409 13.48 20.38 -3.12
N SER A 410 14.65 20.03 -2.57
CA SER A 410 15.71 20.97 -2.15
C SER A 410 15.34 21.95 -1.03
N TYR A 411 14.22 21.74 -0.35
CA TYR A 411 13.83 22.51 0.82
C TYR A 411 13.97 21.65 2.09
N PRO A 412 14.89 21.98 3.01
CA PRO A 412 14.80 21.46 4.37
C PRO A 412 13.57 22.02 5.07
N ILE A 413 12.93 21.20 5.90
CA ILE A 413 11.83 21.66 6.77
C ILE A 413 12.33 22.49 7.96
N TYR A 414 13.63 22.45 8.25
CA TYR A 414 14.33 23.07 9.39
C TYR A 414 15.23 24.25 8.93
N PRO A 415 15.69 25.14 9.83
CA PRO A 415 16.57 26.26 9.50
C PRO A 415 18.03 25.80 9.24
N SER A 416 18.28 25.35 8.02
CA SER A 416 19.60 24.94 7.54
C SER A 416 20.54 26.13 7.34
N GLN A 417 21.83 25.90 7.60
CA GLN A 417 22.95 26.80 7.28
C GLN A 417 23.59 26.45 5.93
N ILE A 418 23.25 25.28 5.36
CA ILE A 418 23.79 24.77 4.10
C ILE A 418 22.83 25.06 2.93
N ALA A 419 21.55 24.72 3.10
CA ALA A 419 20.54 24.95 2.07
C ALA A 419 20.20 26.45 2.00
N PRO A 420 19.97 27.00 0.80
CA PRO A 420 19.73 28.43 0.63
C PRO A 420 18.39 28.90 1.18
N GLU A 421 17.44 27.99 1.42
CA GLU A 421 16.08 28.34 1.81
C GLU A 421 15.37 27.19 2.54
N GLN A 422 14.81 27.48 3.73
CA GLN A 422 13.88 26.58 4.42
C GLN A 422 12.55 26.53 3.67
N ASN A 423 11.87 25.37 3.70
CA ASN A 423 10.55 25.19 3.10
C ASN A 423 9.60 26.34 3.50
N PRO A 424 9.04 27.10 2.55
CA PRO A 424 8.20 28.26 2.85
C PRO A 424 7.02 27.94 3.78
N LEU A 425 6.53 26.69 3.76
CA LEU A 425 5.37 26.24 4.53
C LEU A 425 5.71 25.87 5.99
N THR A 426 6.99 25.79 6.35
CA THR A 426 7.44 25.49 7.72
C THR A 426 8.30 26.60 8.31
N ARG A 427 8.46 27.74 7.61
CA ARG A 427 9.18 28.91 8.13
C ARG A 427 8.58 29.38 9.46
N GLY A 428 9.45 29.84 10.35
CA GLY A 428 9.06 30.34 11.68
C GLY A 428 9.08 29.29 12.78
N TRP A 429 9.35 28.01 12.46
CA TRP A 429 9.61 26.97 13.45
C TRP A 429 10.54 25.87 12.91
N ASP A 430 10.96 24.97 13.79
CA ASP A 430 11.82 23.82 13.47
C ASP A 430 11.06 22.51 13.70
N PRO A 431 10.44 21.92 12.66
CA PRO A 431 9.68 20.68 12.79
C PRO A 431 10.57 19.47 13.07
N LEU A 432 11.84 19.48 12.64
CA LEU A 432 12.74 18.34 12.87
C LEU A 432 13.12 18.26 14.35
N ALA A 433 13.51 19.38 14.96
CA ALA A 433 13.80 19.44 16.39
C ALA A 433 12.59 19.01 17.23
N ALA A 434 11.40 19.53 16.92
CA ALA A 434 10.16 19.17 17.60
C ALA A 434 9.83 17.66 17.47
N ALA A 435 10.00 17.10 16.27
CA ALA A 435 9.69 15.70 16.01
C ALA A 435 10.66 14.73 16.73
N ILE A 436 11.94 15.08 16.83
CA ILE A 436 12.94 14.25 17.54
C ILE A 436 12.57 14.15 19.02
N GLU A 437 12.27 15.29 19.65
CA GLU A 437 11.85 15.31 21.07
C GLU A 437 10.61 14.45 21.30
N LEU A 438 9.58 14.60 20.46
CA LEU A 438 8.35 13.83 20.56
C LEU A 438 8.55 12.33 20.30
N ALA A 439 9.44 11.95 19.38
CA ALA A 439 9.78 10.56 19.10
C ALA A 439 10.46 9.92 20.32
N HIS A 440 11.49 10.58 20.85
CA HIS A 440 12.30 10.08 21.95
C HIS A 440 11.51 9.98 23.26
N GLU A 441 10.64 10.95 23.56
CA GLU A 441 9.68 10.89 24.68
C GLU A 441 8.80 9.63 24.63
N ARG A 442 8.57 9.10 23.43
CA ARG A 442 7.69 7.95 23.16
C ARG A 442 8.45 6.65 22.92
N GLY A 443 9.78 6.66 23.03
CA GLY A 443 10.63 5.49 22.76
C GLY A 443 10.63 5.08 21.28
N MET A 444 10.35 6.01 20.36
CA MET A 444 10.48 5.81 18.92
C MET A 444 11.79 6.39 18.42
N GLU A 445 12.44 5.72 17.47
CA GLU A 445 13.55 6.30 16.73
C GLU A 445 13.05 7.25 15.64
N LEU A 446 13.80 8.31 15.37
CA LEU A 446 13.58 9.21 14.25
C LEU A 446 14.79 9.24 13.33
N HIS A 447 14.54 8.82 12.09
CA HIS A 447 15.50 8.85 10.99
C HIS A 447 15.11 9.98 10.04
N ALA A 448 16.04 10.91 9.78
CA ALA A 448 15.80 12.01 8.87
C ALA A 448 15.73 11.51 7.42
N TRP A 449 14.57 11.63 6.78
CA TRP A 449 14.36 11.23 5.39
C TRP A 449 14.72 12.38 4.44
N VAL A 450 15.71 12.16 3.58
CA VAL A 450 16.35 13.18 2.73
C VAL A 450 16.28 12.76 1.27
N TRP A 451 15.71 13.62 0.42
CA TRP A 451 15.82 13.47 -1.04
C TRP A 451 17.24 13.83 -1.48
N ILE A 452 17.95 12.89 -2.11
CA ILE A 452 19.35 13.07 -2.52
C ILE A 452 19.43 13.73 -3.89
N PHE A 453 19.11 13.01 -4.97
CA PHE A 453 19.30 13.55 -6.33
C PHE A 453 18.05 14.18 -6.92
N ALA A 454 16.85 13.90 -6.41
CA ALA A 454 15.65 14.63 -6.84
C ALA A 454 15.62 16.03 -6.21
N ALA A 455 15.76 17.06 -7.04
CA ALA A 455 15.95 18.44 -6.62
C ALA A 455 14.65 19.24 -6.58
N ALA A 456 13.68 18.93 -7.45
CA ALA A 456 12.38 19.62 -7.47
C ALA A 456 11.28 18.73 -8.03
N ASN A 457 10.02 19.09 -7.79
CA ASN A 457 8.88 18.42 -8.40
C ASN A 457 7.69 19.38 -8.60
N GLN A 458 6.93 19.15 -9.68
CA GLN A 458 5.82 20.02 -10.06
C GLN A 458 4.74 20.13 -8.98
N ARG A 459 4.41 19.02 -8.30
CA ARG A 459 3.38 19.01 -7.25
C ARG A 459 3.74 19.96 -6.11
N HIS A 460 5.00 19.97 -5.68
CA HIS A 460 5.46 20.88 -4.66
C HIS A 460 5.46 22.33 -5.16
N ASN A 461 5.88 22.57 -6.40
CA ASN A 461 5.81 23.90 -7.01
C ASN A 461 4.38 24.45 -7.03
N THR A 462 3.40 23.63 -7.44
CA THR A 462 1.98 24.01 -7.41
C THR A 462 1.52 24.39 -5.99
N ILE A 463 1.92 23.63 -4.98
CA ILE A 463 1.56 23.93 -3.58
C ILE A 463 2.17 25.27 -3.12
N LEU A 464 3.38 25.59 -3.58
CA LEU A 464 4.06 26.85 -3.27
C LEU A 464 3.64 28.02 -4.17
N GLY A 465 2.74 27.81 -5.13
CA GLY A 465 2.37 28.84 -6.13
C GLY A 465 3.51 29.19 -7.09
N GLN A 466 4.49 28.30 -7.25
CA GLN A 466 5.61 28.45 -8.18
C GLN A 466 5.25 27.91 -9.58
N PRO A 467 5.91 28.38 -10.65
CA PRO A 467 5.80 27.77 -11.98
C PRO A 467 6.07 26.26 -11.95
N THR A 468 5.37 25.48 -12.79
CA THR A 468 5.51 24.02 -12.80
C THR A 468 6.92 23.57 -13.18
N ASP A 469 7.63 24.36 -13.97
CA ASP A 469 9.03 24.15 -14.39
C ASP A 469 10.06 24.85 -13.48
N TYR A 470 9.65 25.38 -12.32
CA TYR A 470 10.58 25.94 -11.35
C TYR A 470 11.53 24.85 -10.81
N PRO A 471 12.86 24.97 -11.00
CA PRO A 471 13.81 23.89 -10.70
C PRO A 471 14.16 23.81 -9.21
N GLY A 472 13.52 24.60 -8.34
CA GLY A 472 13.81 24.66 -6.92
C GLY A 472 14.91 25.67 -6.55
N PRO A 473 15.07 25.96 -5.25
CA PRO A 473 15.89 27.08 -4.78
C PRO A 473 17.39 26.87 -5.01
N VAL A 474 17.85 25.61 -5.03
CA VAL A 474 19.26 25.25 -5.26
C VAL A 474 19.61 25.35 -6.73
N LEU A 475 18.86 24.67 -7.61
CA LEU A 475 19.12 24.68 -9.05
C LEU A 475 18.82 26.03 -9.73
N SER A 476 18.04 26.92 -9.11
CA SER A 476 17.94 28.31 -9.55
C SER A 476 19.22 29.11 -9.32
N ARG A 477 19.98 28.79 -8.25
CA ARG A 477 21.27 29.44 -7.93
C ARG A 477 22.46 28.77 -8.61
N HIS A 478 22.34 27.46 -8.87
CA HIS A 478 23.34 26.63 -9.52
C HIS A 478 22.74 25.88 -10.72
N PRO A 479 22.43 26.56 -11.83
CA PRO A 479 21.75 25.92 -12.97
C PRO A 479 22.59 24.84 -13.66
N ASP A 480 23.92 24.90 -13.54
CA ASP A 480 24.89 23.94 -14.07
C ASP A 480 24.94 22.62 -13.28
N TRP A 481 24.31 22.56 -12.11
CA TRP A 481 24.23 21.36 -11.27
C TRP A 481 23.14 20.37 -11.70
N ILE A 482 22.32 20.72 -12.70
CA ILE A 482 21.17 19.91 -13.10
C ILE A 482 21.57 18.74 -14.01
N ALA A 483 20.95 17.58 -13.79
CA ALA A 483 20.94 16.49 -14.76
C ALA A 483 19.89 16.75 -15.84
N THR A 484 20.26 16.57 -17.11
CA THR A 484 19.32 16.66 -18.23
C THR A 484 19.09 15.32 -18.90
N ASP A 485 18.04 15.26 -19.73
CA ASP A 485 17.96 14.25 -20.78
C ASP A 485 18.95 14.55 -21.92
N ARG A 486 18.96 13.65 -22.93
CA ARG A 486 19.84 13.77 -24.10
C ARG A 486 19.55 15.00 -24.95
N GLN A 487 18.34 15.55 -24.90
CA GLN A 487 17.91 16.74 -25.63
C GLN A 487 18.11 18.03 -24.83
N GLY A 488 18.59 17.94 -23.59
CA GLY A 488 18.80 19.08 -22.70
C GLY A 488 17.57 19.44 -21.86
N SER A 489 16.50 18.62 -21.86
CA SER A 489 15.35 18.84 -20.98
C SER A 489 15.75 18.65 -19.53
N ARG A 490 15.25 19.58 -18.69
CA ARG A 490 15.57 19.70 -17.26
C ARG A 490 14.65 18.86 -16.37
N PHE A 491 13.47 18.50 -16.87
CA PHE A 491 12.45 17.80 -16.11
C PHE A 491 12.16 16.43 -16.71
N GLU A 492 12.12 15.42 -15.84
CA GLU A 492 11.73 14.06 -16.20
C GLU A 492 10.27 14.05 -16.68
N ARG A 493 10.01 13.88 -17.99
CA ARG A 493 8.67 13.94 -18.61
C ARG A 493 7.73 14.96 -17.91
N ASN A 494 8.26 16.13 -17.58
CA ASN A 494 7.58 17.19 -16.81
C ASN A 494 7.08 16.74 -15.42
N GLN A 495 7.89 16.11 -14.58
CA GLN A 495 7.52 15.74 -13.21
C GLN A 495 8.52 16.24 -12.17
N LYS A 496 9.80 15.93 -12.35
CA LYS A 496 10.87 16.23 -11.38
C LYS A 496 12.14 16.68 -12.08
N ALA A 497 12.86 17.59 -11.45
CA ALA A 497 14.23 17.94 -11.82
C ALA A 497 15.19 17.21 -10.88
N PHE A 498 16.36 16.83 -11.39
CA PHE A 498 17.38 16.10 -10.64
C PHE A 498 18.72 16.83 -10.68
N PHE A 499 19.48 16.74 -9.60
CA PHE A 499 20.89 17.08 -9.62
C PHE A 499 21.68 16.08 -10.48
N ASP A 500 22.80 16.50 -11.07
CA ASP A 500 23.77 15.62 -11.71
C ASP A 500 24.62 14.90 -10.64
N PRO A 501 24.47 13.57 -10.45
CA PRO A 501 25.25 12.82 -9.47
C PRO A 501 26.77 12.84 -9.72
N ALA A 502 27.20 13.13 -10.94
CA ALA A 502 28.62 13.26 -11.29
C ALA A 502 29.21 14.63 -10.92
N ASN A 503 28.39 15.63 -10.60
CA ASN A 503 28.87 16.97 -10.29
C ASN A 503 29.49 16.99 -8.86
N PRO A 504 30.80 17.30 -8.71
CA PRO A 504 31.46 17.24 -7.40
C PRO A 504 30.92 18.29 -6.42
N GLN A 505 30.44 19.44 -6.89
CA GLN A 505 29.87 20.48 -6.03
C GLN A 505 28.49 20.06 -5.51
N VAL A 506 27.67 19.42 -6.34
CA VAL A 506 26.40 18.77 -5.92
C VAL A 506 26.69 17.75 -4.82
N ARG A 507 27.66 16.86 -5.06
CA ARG A 507 28.01 15.81 -4.08
C ARG A 507 28.42 16.41 -2.75
N GLN A 508 29.31 17.42 -2.77
CA GLN A 508 29.75 18.10 -1.56
C GLN A 508 28.61 18.83 -0.86
N TYR A 509 27.71 19.49 -1.59
CA TYR A 509 26.51 20.13 -1.02
C TYR A 509 25.61 19.12 -0.30
N LEU A 510 25.26 18.01 -0.97
CA LEU A 510 24.39 16.98 -0.40
C LEU A 510 25.04 16.30 0.82
N LEU A 511 26.33 15.97 0.75
CA LEU A 511 27.06 15.40 1.88
C LEU A 511 27.12 16.39 3.07
N SER A 512 27.35 17.68 2.80
CA SER A 512 27.35 18.72 3.85
C SER A 512 25.97 18.85 4.51
N LEU A 513 24.89 18.69 3.74
CA LEU A 513 23.53 18.70 4.29
C LEU A 513 23.24 17.47 5.16
N LEU A 514 23.70 16.28 4.76
CA LEU A 514 23.61 15.07 5.58
C LEU A 514 24.43 15.21 6.88
N GLU A 515 25.65 15.74 6.78
CA GLU A 515 26.52 16.01 7.93
C GLU A 515 25.92 17.07 8.86
N GLU A 516 25.29 18.12 8.31
CA GLU A 516 24.57 19.12 9.10
C GLU A 516 23.47 18.48 9.94
N ILE A 517 22.61 17.66 9.32
CA ILE A 517 21.53 16.96 10.02
C ILE A 517 22.11 16.08 11.13
N ALA A 518 23.13 15.28 10.80
CA ALA A 518 23.74 14.33 11.74
C ALA A 518 24.38 15.02 12.96
N THR A 519 24.95 16.21 12.78
CA THR A 519 25.72 16.90 13.83
C THR A 519 24.91 17.92 14.60
N ARG A 520 23.89 18.55 14.00
CA ARG A 520 23.04 19.54 14.67
C ARG A 520 21.81 18.96 15.34
N TYR A 521 21.38 17.76 14.94
CA TYR A 521 20.17 17.13 15.45
C TYR A 521 20.47 15.74 16.03
N ALA A 522 19.81 15.42 17.14
CA ALA A 522 19.88 14.11 17.78
C ALA A 522 19.03 13.06 17.04
N VAL A 523 19.16 12.98 15.71
CA VAL A 523 18.53 11.91 14.92
C VAL A 523 19.19 10.56 15.23
N ASP A 524 18.41 9.49 15.11
CA ASP A 524 18.85 8.10 15.30
C ASP A 524 19.43 7.51 14.00
N GLY A 525 18.99 8.05 12.86
CA GLY A 525 19.49 7.68 11.55
C GLY A 525 19.19 8.70 10.47
N ILE A 526 19.68 8.41 9.27
CA ILE A 526 19.39 9.13 8.03
C ILE A 526 18.85 8.12 7.02
N GLN A 527 17.78 8.48 6.32
CA GLN A 527 17.27 7.71 5.21
C GLN A 527 17.46 8.45 3.88
N LEU A 528 18.23 7.82 2.99
CA LEU A 528 18.47 8.28 1.62
C LEU A 528 17.28 7.89 0.73
N ASP A 529 16.61 8.89 0.15
CA ASP A 529 15.58 8.68 -0.87
C ASP A 529 15.96 9.40 -2.16
N TYR A 530 15.38 8.98 -3.29
CA TYR A 530 15.78 9.41 -4.62
C TYR A 530 17.30 9.29 -4.84
N ILE A 531 17.92 8.30 -4.22
CA ILE A 531 19.32 7.90 -4.40
C ILE A 531 19.46 7.06 -5.68
N ARG A 532 19.22 7.74 -6.81
CA ARG A 532 19.12 7.17 -8.16
C ARG A 532 19.05 8.27 -9.23
N TYR A 533 19.15 7.88 -10.49
CA TYR A 533 18.76 8.71 -11.63
C TYR A 533 17.22 8.68 -11.86
N PRO A 534 16.68 9.56 -12.71
CA PRO A 534 15.30 9.48 -13.19
C PRO A 534 15.00 8.13 -13.88
N PHE A 535 13.73 7.77 -14.02
CA PHE A 535 13.36 6.56 -14.77
C PHE A 535 13.78 6.67 -16.22
N GLN A 536 14.50 5.65 -16.68
CA GLN A 536 15.00 5.54 -18.04
C GLN A 536 14.29 4.43 -18.81
N ASP A 537 14.09 4.68 -20.09
CA ASP A 537 13.70 3.71 -21.09
C ASP A 537 14.42 4.05 -22.40
N PRO A 538 15.60 3.45 -22.63
CA PRO A 538 16.38 3.69 -23.84
C PRO A 538 15.62 3.32 -25.14
N SER A 539 14.64 2.40 -25.08
CA SER A 539 13.88 1.96 -26.26
C SER A 539 13.00 3.06 -26.85
N VAL A 540 12.58 4.02 -26.03
CA VAL A 540 11.81 5.21 -26.43
C VAL A 540 12.62 6.50 -26.28
N ASN A 541 13.95 6.40 -26.24
CA ASN A 541 14.89 7.51 -26.10
C ASN A 541 14.67 8.37 -24.83
N GLN A 542 14.11 7.79 -23.77
CA GLN A 542 13.98 8.42 -22.46
C GLN A 542 15.21 8.10 -21.62
N THR A 543 16.25 8.94 -21.67
CA THR A 543 17.51 8.70 -20.97
C THR A 543 18.02 9.98 -20.33
N TYR A 544 18.60 9.88 -19.14
CA TYR A 544 19.00 11.02 -18.30
C TYR A 544 20.45 10.93 -17.84
N GLY A 545 20.95 12.00 -17.23
CA GLY A 545 22.31 12.09 -16.72
C GLY A 545 23.28 12.74 -17.69
N TYR A 546 22.77 13.56 -18.62
CA TYR A 546 23.56 14.31 -19.59
C TYR A 546 23.94 15.71 -19.08
N GLY A 547 24.07 15.87 -17.75
CA GLY A 547 24.62 17.08 -17.14
C GLY A 547 26.06 17.34 -17.59
N ASN A 548 26.49 18.59 -17.51
CA ASN A 548 27.81 19.01 -18.02
C ASN A 548 28.97 18.24 -17.36
N ALA A 549 28.87 17.97 -16.05
CA ALA A 549 29.89 17.23 -15.32
C ALA A 549 29.96 15.77 -15.79
N ALA A 550 28.81 15.08 -15.84
CA ALA A 550 28.76 13.69 -16.28
C ALA A 550 29.26 13.51 -17.73
N ARG A 551 28.85 14.40 -18.64
CA ARG A 551 29.31 14.36 -20.05
C ARG A 551 30.82 14.54 -20.16
N SER A 552 31.37 15.55 -19.46
CA SER A 552 32.81 15.85 -19.51
C SER A 552 33.64 14.71 -18.94
N GLN A 553 33.24 14.16 -17.78
CA GLN A 553 33.94 13.04 -17.15
C GLN A 553 33.87 11.77 -18.00
N PHE A 554 32.72 11.46 -18.60
CA PHE A 554 32.61 10.29 -19.46
C PHE A 554 33.39 10.47 -20.77
N GLN A 555 33.40 11.67 -21.35
CA GLN A 555 34.20 11.97 -22.53
C GLN A 555 35.70 11.78 -22.26
N GLN A 556 36.18 12.19 -21.08
CA GLN A 556 37.56 11.92 -20.66
C GLN A 556 37.82 10.41 -20.48
N LEU A 557 36.86 9.67 -19.92
CA LEU A 557 36.98 8.24 -19.66
C LEU A 557 36.95 7.37 -20.94
N ALA A 558 36.11 7.73 -21.90
CA ALA A 558 35.75 6.89 -23.04
C ALA A 558 36.12 7.50 -24.41
N GLY A 559 36.64 8.74 -24.44
CA GLY A 559 37.02 9.45 -25.66
C GLY A 559 35.84 9.98 -26.49
N VAL A 560 34.61 9.86 -26.00
CA VAL A 560 33.39 10.24 -26.72
C VAL A 560 32.35 10.87 -25.81
N ASP A 561 31.68 11.92 -26.30
CA ASP A 561 30.55 12.53 -25.58
C ASP A 561 29.35 11.56 -25.57
N PRO A 562 28.79 11.23 -24.39
CA PRO A 562 27.72 10.23 -24.29
C PRO A 562 26.45 10.62 -25.05
N VAL A 563 26.25 11.91 -25.39
CA VAL A 563 25.09 12.34 -26.22
C VAL A 563 25.15 11.78 -27.65
N THR A 564 26.30 11.30 -28.11
CA THR A 564 26.45 10.68 -29.44
C THR A 564 26.18 9.18 -29.42
N LEU A 565 26.16 8.54 -28.24
CA LEU A 565 25.99 7.10 -28.11
C LEU A 565 24.56 6.65 -28.43
N ALA A 566 24.43 5.59 -29.22
CA ALA A 566 23.18 4.87 -29.39
C ALA A 566 23.03 3.79 -28.29
N PRO A 567 21.80 3.48 -27.82
CA PRO A 567 21.58 2.44 -26.80
C PRO A 567 22.11 1.04 -27.12
N ASN A 568 22.32 0.74 -28.40
CA ASN A 568 22.89 -0.52 -28.89
C ASN A 568 24.43 -0.47 -29.08
N SER A 569 25.07 0.66 -28.77
CA SER A 569 26.52 0.80 -28.87
C SER A 569 27.23 0.00 -27.76
N PRO A 570 28.40 -0.62 -28.03
CA PRO A 570 29.22 -1.24 -26.99
C PRO A 570 29.59 -0.27 -25.84
N LEU A 571 29.69 1.03 -26.13
CA LEU A 571 30.00 2.05 -25.12
C LEU A 571 28.78 2.45 -24.27
N TRP A 572 27.57 2.01 -24.62
CA TRP A 572 26.35 2.28 -23.85
C TRP A 572 26.37 1.60 -22.48
N GLU A 573 26.88 0.37 -22.43
CA GLU A 573 27.06 -0.34 -21.16
C GLU A 573 28.05 0.40 -20.27
N ARG A 574 29.17 0.86 -20.84
CA ARG A 574 30.17 1.66 -20.10
C ARG A 574 29.57 2.98 -19.58
N TRP A 575 28.70 3.64 -20.34
CA TRP A 575 27.95 4.83 -19.90
C TRP A 575 26.97 4.52 -18.77
N THR A 576 26.30 3.36 -18.84
CA THR A 576 25.39 2.90 -17.79
C THR A 576 26.17 2.59 -16.51
N GLN A 577 27.30 1.89 -16.61
CA GLN A 577 28.19 1.60 -15.48
C GLN A 577 28.78 2.86 -14.86
N PHE A 578 29.18 3.84 -15.67
CA PHE A 578 29.64 5.14 -15.16
C PHE A 578 28.60 5.79 -14.24
N ARG A 579 27.33 5.83 -14.66
CA ARG A 579 26.23 6.41 -13.88
C ARG A 579 25.90 5.59 -12.63
N ILE A 580 25.93 4.25 -12.71
CA ILE A 580 25.82 3.37 -11.53
C ILE A 580 26.89 3.73 -10.51
N GLN A 581 28.15 3.89 -10.94
CA GLN A 581 29.25 4.24 -10.05
C GLN A 581 29.11 5.61 -9.38
N GLN A 582 28.44 6.59 -10.02
CA GLN A 582 28.17 7.87 -9.37
C GLN A 582 27.26 7.71 -8.15
N VAL A 583 26.22 6.89 -8.27
CA VAL A 583 25.30 6.60 -7.15
C VAL A 583 25.99 5.73 -6.10
N ASP A 584 26.66 4.66 -6.52
CA ASP A 584 27.31 3.71 -5.61
C ASP A 584 28.40 4.39 -4.76
N SER A 585 29.25 5.20 -5.38
CA SER A 585 30.29 5.94 -4.66
C SER A 585 29.72 7.02 -3.76
N PHE A 586 28.57 7.63 -4.09
CA PHE A 586 27.92 8.59 -3.19
C PHE A 586 27.43 7.93 -1.91
N VAL A 587 26.79 6.75 -2.04
CA VAL A 587 26.30 6.00 -0.87
C VAL A 587 27.45 5.60 0.04
N ALA A 588 28.54 5.06 -0.54
CA ALA A 588 29.74 4.69 0.22
C ALA A 588 30.38 5.90 0.93
N GLU A 589 30.52 7.02 0.22
CA GLU A 589 31.08 8.26 0.79
C GLU A 589 30.20 8.84 1.91
N ALA A 590 28.87 8.83 1.74
CA ALA A 590 27.93 9.23 2.77
C ALA A 590 28.03 8.34 4.00
N ALA A 591 28.06 7.02 3.83
CA ALA A 591 28.22 6.05 4.91
C ALA A 591 29.53 6.29 5.69
N GLN A 592 30.65 6.46 4.98
CA GLN A 592 31.96 6.71 5.59
C GLN A 592 31.97 8.01 6.40
N ARG A 593 31.52 9.12 5.81
CA ARG A 593 31.54 10.45 6.46
C ARG A 593 30.62 10.51 7.67
N LEU A 594 29.42 9.95 7.55
CA LEU A 594 28.44 9.94 8.63
C LEU A 594 28.91 9.08 9.81
N ARG A 595 29.42 7.86 9.54
CA ARG A 595 29.95 6.99 10.60
C ARG A 595 31.20 7.56 11.27
N ALA A 596 32.06 8.25 10.52
CA ALA A 596 33.23 8.93 11.09
C ALA A 596 32.84 10.03 12.09
N LYS A 597 31.69 10.70 11.88
CA LYS A 597 31.19 11.73 12.80
C LYS A 597 30.34 11.16 13.93
N ARG A 598 29.48 10.19 13.64
CA ARG A 598 28.58 9.52 14.59
C ARG A 598 28.51 8.03 14.27
N PRO A 599 29.36 7.19 14.90
CA PRO A 599 29.37 5.74 14.67
C PRO A 599 28.03 5.04 14.96
N GLU A 600 27.25 5.61 15.90
CA GLU A 600 25.92 5.11 16.26
C GLU A 600 24.79 5.56 15.33
N LEU A 601 25.06 6.46 14.38
CA LEU A 601 24.04 6.92 13.43
C LEU A 601 23.77 5.81 12.41
N LEU A 602 22.50 5.45 12.26
CA LEU A 602 22.09 4.46 11.27
C LEU A 602 21.92 5.10 9.89
N LEU A 603 22.34 4.40 8.83
CA LEU A 603 22.07 4.81 7.46
C LEU A 603 21.13 3.83 6.78
N SER A 604 20.07 4.35 6.16
CA SER A 604 19.11 3.56 5.41
C SER A 604 18.83 4.13 4.03
N ALA A 605 18.27 3.33 3.13
CA ALA A 605 17.87 3.80 1.80
C ALA A 605 16.51 3.27 1.35
N ALA A 606 15.68 4.17 0.80
CA ALA A 606 14.45 3.83 0.10
C ALA A 606 14.77 3.44 -1.35
N VAL A 607 14.41 2.20 -1.75
CA VAL A 607 14.82 1.63 -3.03
C VAL A 607 13.68 0.99 -3.81
N PHE A 608 13.85 0.81 -5.11
CA PHE A 608 12.90 0.05 -5.93
C PHE A 608 13.08 -1.47 -5.75
N PRO A 609 11.98 -2.22 -5.60
CA PRO A 609 11.98 -3.67 -5.40
C PRO A 609 12.03 -4.48 -6.71
N ILE A 610 12.29 -3.84 -7.85
CA ILE A 610 12.29 -4.50 -9.17
C ILE A 610 13.59 -5.29 -9.40
N PRO A 611 13.59 -6.29 -10.31
CA PRO A 611 14.76 -7.13 -10.58
C PRO A 611 16.02 -6.32 -10.87
N ARG A 612 17.17 -6.82 -10.40
CA ARG A 612 18.47 -6.12 -10.49
C ARG A 612 18.76 -5.62 -11.89
N ALA A 613 18.69 -6.48 -12.91
CA ALA A 613 18.99 -6.11 -14.30
C ALA A 613 18.14 -4.92 -14.79
N GLU A 614 16.85 -4.90 -14.46
CA GLU A 614 15.96 -3.80 -14.82
C GLU A 614 16.32 -2.51 -14.07
N ARG A 615 16.56 -2.60 -12.76
CA ARG A 615 16.94 -1.46 -11.91
C ARG A 615 18.29 -0.83 -12.33
N LEU A 616 19.25 -1.69 -12.67
CA LEU A 616 20.39 -1.51 -13.58
C LEU A 616 20.23 -0.36 -14.58
N VAL A 617 19.36 -0.64 -15.52
CA VAL A 617 19.20 0.13 -16.74
C VAL A 617 18.23 1.30 -16.53
N ARG A 618 17.20 1.12 -15.71
CA ARG A 618 16.13 2.10 -15.56
C ARG A 618 16.40 3.17 -14.52
N LEU A 619 17.22 2.89 -13.50
CA LEU A 619 17.36 3.75 -12.32
C LEU A 619 18.82 3.94 -11.87
N GLN A 620 19.74 3.06 -12.31
CA GLN A 620 21.15 3.04 -11.88
C GLN A 620 21.28 2.92 -10.35
N GLN A 621 20.36 2.17 -9.75
CA GLN A 621 20.32 1.94 -8.31
C GLN A 621 20.80 0.51 -8.04
N ASN A 622 22.04 0.33 -7.56
CA ASN A 622 22.69 -0.97 -7.36
C ASN A 622 22.78 -1.35 -5.88
N TRP A 623 21.64 -1.45 -5.20
CA TRP A 623 21.64 -1.64 -3.75
C TRP A 623 22.32 -2.93 -3.30
N GLU A 624 22.42 -3.96 -4.13
CA GLU A 624 23.17 -5.18 -3.82
C GLU A 624 24.63 -4.88 -3.49
N SER A 625 25.29 -4.00 -4.26
CA SER A 625 26.67 -3.64 -3.97
C SER A 625 26.81 -2.76 -2.73
N TRP A 626 25.78 -1.99 -2.37
CA TRP A 626 25.77 -1.22 -1.13
C TRP A 626 25.67 -2.16 0.08
N LEU A 627 24.87 -3.23 -0.06
CA LEU A 627 24.73 -4.29 0.94
C LEU A 627 26.04 -5.08 1.12
N GLU A 628 26.68 -5.49 0.03
CA GLU A 628 27.95 -6.24 0.05
C GLU A 628 29.07 -5.45 0.74
N ARG A 629 29.13 -4.13 0.54
CA ARG A 629 30.11 -3.24 1.19
C ARG A 629 29.74 -2.88 2.63
N GLY A 630 28.53 -3.18 3.07
CA GLY A 630 28.03 -2.77 4.38
C GLY A 630 27.79 -1.26 4.51
N ASP A 631 27.49 -0.58 3.40
CA ASP A 631 27.27 0.88 3.39
C ASP A 631 25.97 1.26 4.13
N LEU A 632 25.00 0.34 4.21
CA LEU A 632 23.68 0.57 4.82
C LEU A 632 23.45 -0.33 6.04
N ASP A 633 22.76 0.22 7.04
CA ASP A 633 22.24 -0.53 8.18
C ASP A 633 20.84 -1.10 7.88
N LEU A 634 20.00 -0.34 7.17
CA LEU A 634 18.65 -0.77 6.76
C LEU A 634 18.43 -0.57 5.25
N LEU A 635 17.92 -1.59 4.57
CA LEU A 635 17.40 -1.47 3.21
C LEU A 635 15.87 -1.44 3.27
N VAL A 636 15.26 -0.46 2.60
CA VAL A 636 13.82 -0.24 2.65
C VAL A 636 13.21 -0.27 1.24
N PRO A 637 12.95 -1.46 0.66
CA PRO A 637 12.36 -1.56 -0.67
C PRO A 637 10.90 -1.13 -0.70
N MET A 638 10.53 -0.25 -1.62
CA MET A 638 9.16 0.23 -1.83
C MET A 638 8.32 -0.82 -2.57
N THR A 639 7.97 -1.92 -1.90
CA THR A 639 7.10 -3.02 -2.40
C THR A 639 5.64 -2.56 -2.55
N TYR A 640 5.43 -1.41 -3.19
CA TYR A 640 4.12 -0.81 -3.37
C TYR A 640 3.42 -1.47 -4.55
N ALA A 641 2.32 -2.14 -4.25
CA ALA A 641 1.44 -2.73 -5.24
C ALA A 641 -0.03 -2.44 -4.91
N LEU A 642 -0.85 -2.34 -5.94
CA LEU A 642 -2.31 -2.26 -5.79
C LEU A 642 -2.87 -3.64 -5.45
N GLU A 643 -2.54 -4.63 -6.27
CA GLU A 643 -2.97 -6.02 -6.09
C GLU A 643 -2.04 -6.79 -5.15
N ASN A 644 -2.58 -7.81 -4.47
CA ASN A 644 -1.81 -8.62 -3.53
C ASN A 644 -0.78 -9.53 -4.21
N ASP A 645 -1.06 -10.05 -5.39
CA ASP A 645 -0.13 -10.94 -6.10
C ASP A 645 1.12 -10.18 -6.55
N ASP A 646 0.93 -8.92 -6.95
CA ASP A 646 2.03 -8.02 -7.27
C ASP A 646 2.86 -7.69 -6.02
N PHE A 647 2.20 -7.44 -4.88
CA PHE A 647 2.89 -7.24 -3.61
C PHE A 647 3.73 -8.47 -3.25
N GLN A 648 3.13 -9.64 -3.33
CA GLN A 648 3.77 -10.92 -3.06
C GLN A 648 4.98 -11.15 -3.95
N ARG A 649 4.82 -11.00 -5.26
CA ARG A 649 5.91 -11.18 -6.23
C ARG A 649 7.07 -10.24 -5.94
N LEU A 650 6.78 -8.96 -5.65
CA LEU A 650 7.80 -7.99 -5.28
C LEU A 650 8.48 -8.36 -3.95
N ALA A 651 7.71 -8.75 -2.92
CA ALA A 651 8.24 -9.07 -1.60
C ALA A 651 9.11 -10.33 -1.59
N THR A 652 8.65 -11.43 -2.20
CA THR A 652 9.42 -12.67 -2.31
C THR A 652 10.67 -12.48 -3.16
N GLY A 653 10.55 -11.74 -4.29
CA GLY A 653 11.66 -11.46 -5.18
C GLY A 653 12.81 -10.68 -4.54
N LEU A 654 12.59 -10.01 -3.40
CA LEU A 654 13.67 -9.35 -2.65
C LEU A 654 14.70 -10.33 -2.09
N PHE A 655 14.32 -11.58 -1.84
CA PHE A 655 15.16 -12.58 -1.20
C PHE A 655 15.80 -13.54 -2.20
N GLU A 656 15.39 -13.47 -3.47
CA GLU A 656 15.99 -14.24 -4.56
C GLU A 656 17.38 -13.71 -4.91
N ASN A 657 18.40 -14.56 -4.87
CA ASN A 657 19.78 -14.24 -5.26
C ASN A 657 20.39 -13.02 -4.54
N GLN A 658 19.93 -12.71 -3.33
CA GLN A 658 20.50 -11.61 -2.56
C GLN A 658 21.91 -11.95 -2.07
N PRO A 659 22.85 -10.99 -2.09
CA PRO A 659 24.12 -11.19 -1.42
C PRO A 659 23.89 -11.38 0.08
N ARG A 660 24.77 -12.16 0.71
CA ARG A 660 24.84 -12.19 2.18
C ARG A 660 25.16 -10.79 2.66
N SER A 661 24.16 -10.15 3.26
CA SER A 661 24.21 -8.76 3.69
C SER A 661 24.18 -8.65 5.20
N ASN A 662 24.84 -7.62 5.70
CA ASN A 662 24.82 -7.21 7.09
C ASN A 662 23.72 -6.17 7.36
N ALA A 663 22.89 -5.79 6.38
CA ALA A 663 21.78 -4.86 6.58
C ALA A 663 20.47 -5.59 6.91
N LEU A 664 19.60 -4.94 7.67
CA LEU A 664 18.23 -5.38 7.91
C LEU A 664 17.32 -4.98 6.74
N LEU A 665 16.35 -5.84 6.39
CA LEU A 665 15.40 -5.57 5.30
C LEU A 665 14.03 -5.22 5.82
N LEU A 666 13.49 -4.09 5.32
CA LEU A 666 12.18 -3.53 5.70
C LEU A 666 11.32 -3.28 4.45
N PRO A 667 10.65 -4.31 3.89
CA PRO A 667 9.76 -4.11 2.76
C PRO A 667 8.62 -3.13 3.08
N GLY A 668 8.32 -2.25 2.13
CA GLY A 668 7.39 -1.13 2.26
C GLY A 668 5.96 -1.47 1.84
N ILE A 669 4.97 -1.17 2.69
CA ILE A 669 3.53 -1.29 2.38
C ILE A 669 2.93 0.09 2.16
N ARG A 670 2.37 0.33 0.97
CA ARG A 670 1.61 1.56 0.69
C ARG A 670 0.19 1.47 1.26
N LEU A 671 -0.17 2.39 2.15
CA LEU A 671 -1.44 2.48 2.85
C LEU A 671 -2.54 3.22 2.08
N LEU A 672 -2.20 4.00 1.04
CA LEU A 672 -3.19 4.77 0.30
C LEU A 672 -4.29 3.85 -0.28
N ARG A 673 -5.52 4.05 0.19
CA ARG A 673 -6.71 3.26 -0.18
C ARG A 673 -6.54 1.75 0.08
N LEU A 674 -5.71 1.37 1.05
CA LEU A 674 -5.49 -0.02 1.42
C LEU A 674 -6.56 -0.51 2.43
N PRO A 675 -7.36 -1.53 2.09
CA PRO A 675 -8.29 -2.14 3.06
C PRO A 675 -7.54 -2.75 4.26
N VAL A 676 -8.15 -2.71 5.44
CA VAL A 676 -7.55 -3.25 6.68
C VAL A 676 -7.25 -4.76 6.58
N SER A 677 -8.10 -5.50 5.89
CA SER A 677 -7.90 -6.93 5.58
C SER A 677 -6.64 -7.17 4.76
N THR A 678 -6.47 -6.39 3.70
CA THR A 678 -5.29 -6.42 2.84
C THR A 678 -4.04 -5.98 3.59
N ALA A 679 -4.14 -5.00 4.49
CA ALA A 679 -3.03 -4.62 5.36
C ALA A 679 -2.61 -5.76 6.29
N ALA A 680 -3.57 -6.44 6.92
CA ALA A 680 -3.30 -7.60 7.78
C ALA A 680 -2.59 -8.73 7.02
N ASP A 681 -3.09 -9.07 5.82
CA ASP A 681 -2.50 -10.11 4.95
C ASP A 681 -1.06 -9.76 4.56
N ARG A 682 -0.82 -8.53 4.09
CA ARG A 682 0.53 -8.08 3.70
C ARG A 682 1.50 -8.02 4.88
N LEU A 683 1.05 -7.60 6.05
CA LEU A 683 1.88 -7.60 7.26
C LEU A 683 2.28 -9.03 7.63
N GLN A 684 1.32 -9.96 7.63
CA GLN A 684 1.62 -11.35 7.93
C GLN A 684 2.55 -11.98 6.89
N GLN A 685 2.34 -11.67 5.61
CA GLN A 685 3.22 -12.12 4.55
C GLN A 685 4.68 -11.70 4.78
N LEU A 686 4.93 -10.45 5.18
CA LEU A 686 6.29 -10.00 5.47
C LEU A 686 6.89 -10.71 6.69
N ARG A 687 6.08 -11.14 7.65
CA ARG A 687 6.52 -11.92 8.83
C ARG A 687 6.88 -13.37 8.53
N ASP A 688 6.32 -13.90 7.45
CA ASP A 688 6.60 -15.26 6.96
C ASP A 688 7.78 -15.28 5.97
N LEU A 689 8.29 -14.10 5.59
CA LEU A 689 9.50 -13.92 4.78
C LEU A 689 10.73 -13.64 5.66
N PRO A 690 11.97 -13.72 5.12
CA PRO A 690 13.20 -13.40 5.86
C PRO A 690 13.41 -11.91 6.24
N ALA A 691 12.32 -11.16 6.43
CA ALA A 691 12.34 -9.75 6.76
C ALA A 691 12.60 -9.49 8.26
N ASN A 692 13.22 -8.35 8.57
CA ASN A 692 13.48 -7.93 9.94
C ASN A 692 12.44 -6.93 10.47
N GLY A 693 11.46 -6.60 9.63
CA GLY A 693 10.39 -5.66 9.92
C GLY A 693 9.75 -5.16 8.63
N TYR A 694 9.06 -4.04 8.71
CA TYR A 694 8.37 -3.42 7.60
C TYR A 694 8.35 -1.90 7.73
N ALA A 695 8.03 -1.22 6.62
CA ALA A 695 7.83 0.21 6.58
C ALA A 695 6.48 0.57 5.97
N LEU A 696 5.69 1.43 6.62
CA LEU A 696 4.37 1.85 6.13
C LEU A 696 4.46 3.19 5.41
N PHE A 697 3.85 3.31 4.23
CA PHE A 697 3.81 4.55 3.45
C PHE A 697 2.37 5.02 3.20
N ALA A 698 1.89 6.10 3.79
CA ALA A 698 2.56 7.01 4.72
C ALA A 698 1.63 7.38 5.88
N ALA A 699 2.14 8.13 6.87
CA ALA A 699 1.39 8.61 8.02
C ALA A 699 0.06 9.30 7.61
N GLU A 700 0.05 10.12 6.55
CA GLU A 700 -1.18 10.74 6.01
C GLU A 700 -2.27 9.72 5.62
N ASN A 701 -1.90 8.47 5.32
CA ASN A 701 -2.80 7.42 4.86
C ASN A 701 -3.06 6.33 5.91
N LEU A 702 -2.62 6.52 7.15
CA LEU A 702 -2.93 5.61 8.24
C LEU A 702 -4.39 5.77 8.66
N SER A 703 -5.26 4.90 8.13
CA SER A 703 -6.68 4.86 8.48
C SER A 703 -6.89 4.36 9.91
N LEU A 704 -8.00 4.78 10.54
CA LEU A 704 -8.38 4.35 11.89
C LEU A 704 -8.50 2.82 12.03
N ASN A 705 -8.93 2.13 10.96
CA ASN A 705 -9.06 0.67 10.98
C ASN A 705 -7.70 -0.01 11.00
N VAL A 706 -6.76 0.46 10.18
CA VAL A 706 -5.37 -0.07 10.18
C VAL A 706 -4.67 0.29 11.48
N GLU A 707 -4.85 1.51 11.99
CA GLU A 707 -4.33 1.91 13.30
C GLU A 707 -4.88 1.03 14.43
N THR A 708 -6.18 0.72 14.41
CA THR A 708 -6.80 -0.15 15.42
C THR A 708 -6.22 -1.55 15.37
N LEU A 709 -6.09 -2.14 14.17
CA LEU A 709 -5.42 -3.43 13.96
C LEU A 709 -4.00 -3.42 14.53
N LEU A 710 -3.20 -2.40 14.19
CA LEU A 710 -1.81 -2.27 14.65
C LEU A 710 -1.75 -2.10 16.18
N ARG A 711 -2.60 -1.25 16.76
CA ARG A 711 -2.66 -1.07 18.22
C ARG A 711 -2.98 -2.37 18.95
N GLN A 712 -3.91 -3.17 18.44
CA GLN A 712 -4.32 -4.42 19.08
C GLN A 712 -3.26 -5.52 18.97
N THR A 713 -2.60 -5.60 17.80
CA THR A 713 -1.65 -6.67 17.48
C THR A 713 -0.19 -6.34 17.80
N GLN A 714 0.19 -5.06 17.80
CA GLN A 714 1.57 -4.56 17.91
C GLN A 714 1.79 -3.64 19.12
N GLY A 715 0.75 -2.88 19.48
CA GLY A 715 0.82 -1.82 20.49
C GLY A 715 1.28 -2.31 21.85
N SER A 716 1.86 -1.38 22.61
CA SER A 716 2.32 -1.61 23.97
C SER A 716 1.16 -2.04 24.88
N ARG A 717 1.42 -2.99 25.79
CA ARG A 717 0.44 -3.45 26.78
C ARG A 717 0.97 -3.22 28.20
N PRO A 718 0.10 -2.86 29.17
CA PRO A 718 0.49 -2.81 30.57
C PRO A 718 1.14 -4.12 31.00
N ASN A 719 2.26 -4.04 31.71
CA ASN A 719 3.01 -5.19 32.25
C ASN A 719 3.65 -6.14 31.21
N VAL A 720 3.68 -5.77 29.92
CA VAL A 720 4.46 -6.48 28.89
C VAL A 720 5.71 -5.65 28.59
N PRO A 721 6.93 -6.21 28.75
CA PRO A 721 8.16 -5.49 28.41
C PRO A 721 8.16 -4.99 26.96
N THR A 722 8.80 -3.83 26.74
CA THR A 722 9.03 -3.31 25.39
C THR A 722 9.95 -4.25 24.63
N ASP A 723 9.61 -4.56 23.38
CA ASP A 723 10.44 -5.41 22.53
C ASP A 723 11.80 -4.71 22.26
N PRO A 724 12.93 -5.45 22.23
CA PRO A 724 14.18 -4.90 21.76
C PRO A 724 14.05 -4.41 20.31
N LEU A 725 14.62 -3.24 20.01
CA LEU A 725 14.69 -2.74 18.63
C LEU A 725 15.71 -3.57 17.86
N PRO A 726 15.35 -4.28 16.78
CA PRO A 726 16.29 -5.15 16.06
C PRO A 726 17.56 -4.46 15.58
N GLN A 727 17.47 -3.18 15.19
CA GLN A 727 18.58 -2.36 14.72
C GLN A 727 19.50 -1.85 15.85
N ARG A 728 19.11 -1.99 17.12
CA ARG A 728 19.93 -1.61 18.29
C ARG A 728 20.34 -2.80 19.15
N GLN A 729 19.47 -3.79 19.24
CA GLN A 729 19.60 -4.95 20.11
C GLN A 729 19.43 -6.24 19.29
N PRO A 730 20.25 -6.47 18.24
CA PRO A 730 20.04 -7.56 17.28
C PRO A 730 20.13 -8.94 17.93
N PHE A 731 20.99 -9.14 18.92
CA PHE A 731 21.14 -10.43 19.59
C PHE A 731 19.96 -10.77 20.50
N GLN A 732 19.40 -9.78 21.21
CA GLN A 732 18.18 -9.97 21.99
C GLN A 732 16.97 -10.20 21.07
N ALA A 733 16.86 -9.44 19.98
CA ALA A 733 15.84 -9.65 18.97
C ALA A 733 15.93 -11.06 18.33
N ALA A 734 17.14 -11.53 18.02
CA ALA A 734 17.39 -12.87 17.49
C ALA A 734 16.93 -13.97 18.47
N ASN A 735 17.29 -13.86 19.75
CA ASN A 735 16.88 -14.80 20.79
C ASN A 735 15.35 -14.85 20.95
N LEU A 736 14.69 -13.70 21.08
CA LEU A 736 13.23 -13.64 21.26
C LEU A 736 12.45 -14.10 20.02
N ARG A 737 12.94 -13.81 18.80
CA ARG A 737 12.37 -14.36 17.56
C ARG A 737 12.48 -15.88 17.53
N TYR A 738 13.63 -16.42 17.91
CA TYR A 738 13.83 -17.86 17.99
C TYR A 738 12.94 -18.52 19.05
N GLN A 739 12.84 -17.94 20.24
CA GLN A 739 11.96 -18.43 21.29
C GLN A 739 10.49 -18.47 20.85
N THR A 740 10.05 -17.49 20.04
CA THR A 740 8.71 -17.50 19.46
C THR A 740 8.53 -18.72 18.55
N LEU A 741 9.45 -18.93 17.60
CA LEU A 741 9.44 -20.09 16.70
C LEU A 741 9.50 -21.43 17.47
N HIS A 742 10.31 -21.48 18.52
CA HIS A 742 10.46 -22.64 19.39
C HIS A 742 9.14 -22.99 20.10
N ARG A 743 8.43 -21.98 20.65
CA ARG A 743 7.10 -22.17 21.25
C ARG A 743 6.07 -22.67 20.25
N GLU A 744 6.11 -22.20 19.00
CA GLU A 744 5.22 -22.69 17.94
C GLU A 744 5.39 -24.19 17.70
N TRP A 745 6.63 -24.67 17.64
CA TRP A 745 6.91 -26.10 17.48
C TRP A 745 6.46 -26.92 18.68
N VAL A 746 6.71 -26.43 19.90
CA VAL A 746 6.24 -27.06 21.15
C VAL A 746 4.71 -27.14 21.18
N PHE A 747 4.03 -26.05 20.84
CA PHE A 747 2.57 -26.00 20.78
C PHE A 747 2.03 -27.06 19.82
N LEU A 748 2.54 -27.11 18.58
CA LEU A 748 2.10 -28.10 17.61
C LEU A 748 2.36 -29.54 18.08
N LEU A 749 3.52 -29.79 18.68
CA LEU A 749 3.88 -31.09 19.24
C LEU A 749 2.95 -31.53 20.37
N GLN A 750 2.69 -30.65 21.33
CA GLN A 750 1.83 -30.96 22.48
C GLN A 750 0.37 -31.24 22.10
N ASN A 751 -0.08 -30.64 20.99
CA ASN A 751 -1.40 -30.84 20.42
C ASN A 751 -1.47 -31.95 19.35
N GLY A 752 -0.36 -32.68 19.11
CA GLY A 752 -0.32 -33.75 18.11
C GLY A 752 -0.49 -33.28 16.66
N GLN A 753 -0.15 -32.01 16.38
CA GLN A 753 -0.25 -31.38 15.06
C GLN A 753 1.11 -31.29 14.34
N LEU A 754 2.10 -32.05 14.82
CA LEU A 754 3.46 -32.10 14.28
C LEU A 754 3.79 -33.55 13.89
N ASN A 755 3.47 -33.93 12.66
CA ASN A 755 3.71 -35.28 12.15
C ASN A 755 5.17 -35.43 11.69
N VAL A 756 6.01 -36.02 12.55
CA VAL A 756 7.45 -36.19 12.32
C VAL A 756 7.88 -37.57 12.83
N GLU A 757 8.78 -38.22 12.10
CA GLU A 757 9.38 -39.48 12.51
C GLU A 757 10.03 -39.37 13.90
N GLU A 758 9.88 -40.40 14.75
CA GLU A 758 10.37 -40.37 16.13
C GLU A 758 11.85 -40.02 16.25
N VAL A 759 12.70 -40.61 15.39
CA VAL A 759 14.15 -40.36 15.38
C VAL A 759 14.44 -38.90 15.01
N ALA A 760 13.76 -38.38 13.99
CA ALA A 760 13.89 -36.98 13.58
C ALA A 760 13.41 -36.02 14.68
N LEU A 761 12.30 -36.33 15.35
CA LEU A 761 11.75 -35.53 16.45
C LEU A 761 12.71 -35.47 17.65
N LYS A 762 13.32 -36.60 18.04
CA LYS A 762 14.31 -36.63 19.13
C LYS A 762 15.54 -35.78 18.79
N GLN A 763 16.05 -35.88 17.56
CA GLN A 763 17.20 -35.08 17.12
C GLN A 763 16.87 -33.60 17.03
N TRP A 764 15.75 -33.26 16.38
CA TRP A 764 15.30 -31.88 16.21
C TRP A 764 15.09 -31.22 17.57
N SER A 765 14.35 -31.85 18.49
CA SER A 765 14.06 -31.27 19.80
C SER A 765 15.32 -30.98 20.63
N LEU A 766 16.33 -31.85 20.59
CA LEU A 766 17.62 -31.60 21.24
C LEU A 766 18.36 -30.42 20.62
N GLN A 767 18.45 -30.38 19.28
CA GLN A 767 19.14 -29.31 18.57
C GLN A 767 18.43 -27.96 18.71
N ALA A 768 17.09 -27.98 18.84
CA ALA A 768 16.30 -26.78 19.09
C ALA A 768 16.63 -26.17 20.47
N ASP A 769 16.71 -26.99 21.52
CA ASP A 769 17.07 -26.53 22.87
C ASP A 769 18.54 -26.07 22.95
N LEU A 770 19.45 -26.70 22.20
CA LEU A 770 20.85 -26.26 22.08
C LEU A 770 20.96 -24.88 21.42
N LEU A 771 20.21 -24.64 20.34
CA LEU A 771 20.17 -23.34 19.66
C LEU A 771 19.55 -22.26 20.56
N ALA A 772 18.46 -22.57 21.26
CA ALA A 772 17.86 -21.68 22.25
C ALA A 772 18.90 -21.24 23.29
N THR A 773 19.66 -22.20 23.84
CA THR A 773 20.70 -21.94 24.85
C THR A 773 21.82 -21.06 24.30
N ALA A 774 22.29 -21.33 23.07
CA ALA A 774 23.35 -20.56 22.45
C ALA A 774 22.91 -19.10 22.17
N LEU A 775 21.70 -18.90 21.66
CA LEU A 775 21.13 -17.57 21.43
C LEU A 775 20.86 -16.81 22.73
N ASN A 776 20.37 -17.49 23.77
CA ASN A 776 20.15 -16.87 25.07
C ASN A 776 21.46 -16.40 25.69
N LYS A 777 22.51 -17.23 25.67
CA LYS A 777 23.84 -16.87 26.16
C LYS A 777 24.44 -15.69 25.40
N LEU A 778 24.24 -15.63 24.08
CA LEU A 778 24.65 -14.50 23.26
C LEU A 778 23.88 -13.23 23.61
N ALA A 779 22.57 -13.32 23.83
CA ALA A 779 21.73 -12.18 24.20
C ALA A 779 22.07 -11.61 25.58
N GLU A 780 22.40 -12.46 26.56
CA GLU A 780 22.80 -12.07 27.92
C GLU A 780 24.22 -11.52 27.97
N THR A 781 25.15 -12.08 27.18
CA THR A 781 26.55 -11.66 27.15
C THR A 781 27.06 -11.62 25.72
N PRO A 782 26.84 -10.51 24.99
CA PRO A 782 27.35 -10.33 23.64
C PRO A 782 28.88 -10.34 23.61
N ASN A 783 29.49 -11.35 22.97
CA ASN A 783 30.92 -11.40 22.69
C ASN A 783 31.21 -12.34 21.51
N VAL A 784 32.43 -12.29 20.97
CA VAL A 784 32.85 -13.06 19.78
C VAL A 784 32.63 -14.56 19.96
N THR A 785 32.97 -15.10 21.13
CA THR A 785 32.86 -16.54 21.42
C THR A 785 31.41 -17.00 21.40
N ASN A 786 30.51 -16.28 22.09
CA ASN A 786 29.09 -16.59 22.14
C ASN A 786 28.44 -16.40 20.76
N LEU A 787 28.87 -15.38 20.00
CA LEU A 787 28.37 -15.14 18.65
C LEU A 787 28.74 -16.28 17.70
N GLN A 788 30.01 -16.69 17.69
CA GLN A 788 30.48 -17.83 16.90
C GLN A 788 29.83 -19.14 17.31
N ALA A 789 29.49 -19.31 18.60
CA ALA A 789 28.73 -20.46 19.07
C ALA A 789 27.30 -20.44 18.48
N ALA A 790 26.57 -19.34 18.66
CA ALA A 790 25.21 -19.20 18.13
C ALA A 790 25.14 -19.35 16.60
N GLN A 791 26.06 -18.72 15.85
CA GLN A 791 26.12 -18.83 14.40
C GLN A 791 26.40 -20.26 13.93
N ARG A 792 27.33 -20.98 14.58
CA ARG A 792 27.62 -22.39 14.24
C ARG A 792 26.44 -23.30 14.56
N THR A 793 25.81 -23.13 15.72
CA THR A 793 24.64 -23.92 16.11
C THR A 793 23.47 -23.66 15.17
N LEU A 794 23.22 -22.40 14.80
CA LEU A 794 22.17 -22.05 13.83
C LEU A 794 22.44 -22.65 12.45
N ALA A 795 23.65 -22.50 11.92
CA ALA A 795 24.00 -23.05 10.61
C ALA A 795 23.87 -24.60 10.58
N SER A 796 24.29 -25.27 11.66
CA SER A 796 24.13 -26.73 11.79
C SER A 796 22.65 -27.12 11.89
N PHE A 797 21.84 -26.31 12.57
CA PHE A 797 20.40 -26.54 12.69
C PHE A 797 19.71 -26.40 11.32
N GLU A 798 19.95 -25.30 10.61
CA GLU A 798 19.39 -25.04 9.27
C GLU A 798 19.74 -26.14 8.27
N GLN A 799 20.97 -26.66 8.29
CA GLN A 799 21.40 -27.74 7.41
C GLN A 799 20.59 -29.05 7.59
N GLN A 800 20.16 -29.33 8.83
CA GLN A 800 19.43 -30.56 9.15
C GLN A 800 17.92 -30.37 9.17
N PHE A 801 17.44 -29.12 9.30
CA PHE A 801 16.03 -28.81 9.49
C PHE A 801 15.12 -29.43 8.43
N GLY A 802 15.45 -29.25 7.15
CA GLY A 802 14.68 -29.85 6.05
C GLY A 802 14.67 -31.38 6.03
N THR A 803 15.65 -32.04 6.65
CA THR A 803 15.62 -33.50 6.82
C THR A 803 14.64 -33.89 7.92
N TRP A 804 14.64 -33.20 9.06
CA TRP A 804 13.73 -33.48 10.16
C TRP A 804 12.27 -33.17 9.82
N THR A 805 12.02 -32.10 9.08
CA THR A 805 10.68 -31.66 8.71
C THR A 805 10.15 -32.31 7.44
N ARG A 806 10.92 -33.20 6.77
CA ARG A 806 10.57 -33.76 5.45
C ARG A 806 9.16 -34.35 5.38
N GLN A 807 8.77 -35.14 6.37
CA GLN A 807 7.42 -35.73 6.42
C GLN A 807 6.36 -34.64 6.63
N TYR A 808 6.59 -33.73 7.57
CA TYR A 808 5.68 -32.64 7.86
C TYR A 808 5.51 -31.66 6.70
N ALA A 809 6.58 -31.42 5.93
CA ALA A 809 6.58 -30.58 4.73
C ALA A 809 5.68 -31.14 3.62
N GLN A 810 5.35 -32.44 3.62
CA GLN A 810 4.36 -33.00 2.69
C GLN A 810 2.94 -32.58 3.06
N GLU A 811 2.67 -32.28 4.33
CA GLU A 811 1.37 -31.86 4.84
C GLU A 811 1.21 -30.34 4.91
N SER A 812 2.30 -29.61 5.14
CA SER A 812 2.28 -28.15 5.36
C SER A 812 3.57 -27.48 4.84
N PRO A 813 3.83 -27.52 3.52
CA PRO A 813 5.07 -27.01 2.93
C PRO A 813 5.28 -25.51 3.18
N GLU A 814 4.22 -24.70 3.10
CA GLU A 814 4.29 -23.25 3.30
C GLU A 814 4.65 -22.90 4.75
N ARG A 815 4.20 -23.70 5.73
CA ARG A 815 4.55 -23.50 7.14
C ARG A 815 6.02 -23.79 7.41
N VAL A 816 6.53 -24.88 6.82
CA VAL A 816 7.97 -25.20 6.91
C VAL A 816 8.79 -24.11 6.23
N SER A 817 8.36 -23.61 5.08
CA SER A 817 9.02 -22.49 4.40
C SER A 817 9.02 -21.21 5.25
N ALA A 818 7.91 -20.88 5.92
CA ALA A 818 7.85 -19.75 6.85
C ALA A 818 8.81 -19.92 8.04
N TRP A 819 8.99 -21.13 8.56
CA TRP A 819 9.98 -21.42 9.61
C TRP A 819 11.41 -21.25 9.11
N GLU A 820 11.74 -21.75 7.92
CA GLU A 820 13.05 -21.58 7.29
C GLU A 820 13.35 -20.08 7.06
N ASN A 821 12.38 -19.34 6.55
CA ASN A 821 12.50 -17.90 6.34
C ASN A 821 12.76 -17.14 7.64
N ARG A 822 12.09 -17.52 8.73
CA ARG A 822 12.29 -16.91 10.05
C ARG A 822 13.63 -17.28 10.67
N LEU A 823 14.18 -18.47 10.37
CA LEU A 823 15.56 -18.83 10.72
C LEU A 823 16.57 -17.96 9.95
N ASP A 824 16.38 -17.71 8.64
CA ASP A 824 17.26 -16.77 7.90
C ASP A 824 17.14 -15.33 8.44
N ALA A 825 15.95 -14.89 8.84
CA ALA A 825 15.78 -13.59 9.49
C ALA A 825 16.60 -13.49 10.81
N ILE A 826 16.69 -14.58 11.58
CA ILE A 826 17.54 -14.67 12.78
C ILE A 826 19.02 -14.67 12.38
N ALA A 827 19.42 -15.44 11.37
CA ALA A 827 20.78 -15.46 10.86
C ALA A 827 21.23 -14.06 10.40
N ARG A 828 20.32 -13.29 9.78
CA ARG A 828 20.54 -11.90 9.37
C ARG A 828 20.74 -10.96 10.56
N LEU A 829 19.99 -11.12 11.65
CA LEU A 829 20.20 -10.36 12.88
C LEU A 829 21.59 -10.65 13.48
N LEU A 830 22.03 -11.90 13.48
CA LEU A 830 23.38 -12.26 13.97
C LEU A 830 24.49 -11.60 13.11
N ARG A 831 24.34 -11.60 11.78
CA ARG A 831 25.26 -10.92 10.86
C ARG A 831 25.26 -9.39 11.05
N TYR A 832 24.06 -8.80 11.18
CA TYR A 832 23.92 -7.37 11.46
C TYR A 832 24.60 -6.99 12.77
N GLY A 833 24.34 -7.72 13.86
CA GLY A 833 24.98 -7.48 15.16
C GLY A 833 26.49 -7.64 15.11
N GLN A 834 27.01 -8.65 14.41
CA GLN A 834 28.45 -8.81 14.19
C GLN A 834 29.08 -7.56 13.54
N ASN A 835 28.40 -6.96 12.57
CA ASN A 835 28.87 -5.78 11.86
C ASN A 835 28.79 -4.50 12.69
N ARG A 836 27.79 -4.38 13.57
CA ARG A 836 27.62 -3.23 14.47
C ARG A 836 28.54 -3.27 15.69
N GLY A 837 29.06 -4.44 16.06
CA GLY A 837 29.80 -4.63 17.31
C GLY A 837 28.90 -5.06 18.47
N PHE A 838 29.54 -5.37 19.61
CA PHE A 838 28.86 -5.86 20.82
C PHE A 838 28.30 -4.74 21.67
#